data_AF-A0A2V8AZ80-F1
#
_entry.id   AF-A0A2V8AZ80-F1
#
_cell.length_a   1.000
_cell.length_b   1.000
_cell.length_c   1.000
_cell.angle_alpha   90.00
_cell.angle_beta   90.00
_cell.angle_gamma   90.00
#
_symmetry.space_group_name_H-M   'P 1'
#
loop_
_entity.id
_entity.type
_entity.pdbx_description
1 polymer ?
#
loop_
_entity_poly.entity_id
_entity_poly.type
_entity_poly.pdbx_seq_one_letter_code
_entity_poly.pdbx_strand_id
1 'polypeptide(L)'
;MAFDRAATLRNAEKLIRQGKVDAAIAEFVRIVEDQPHDWAAKNTLGDLYMRGGHTEKAIEQFIEIANNLNDEGAAAKAGALYKKILKLKPDHEHSLLQLSDILGSQKLYADARAHLNALIELRRSRGDTRGALMARVRLGSLDPEDYDGRLAAAGARIEMGDVGGALGDFKEIAGELAEKGRHPQAIEALRQGAKLNPDDDEIREKLLDVYFAAGDIERARECATTVEQFRMLAAALESQGKTEEALETLRQASAHNAHDTELKAELARKFLARGDMQTAAEYLTAETAGDDPELLMTVADIRLRGDKAEEGVAIVRRLLEDDSSRREKIAMLGWSVAETHAEAGFQVVELAAENAVSEGDWAAAAAALQEFVTRLPNHIPALMRLVEICVDGGLEATMYSAQAQLADAYIAAGSASEARFISEDLVAREPWERANVERFRRALELLGEPDPDGIIAERLSGETPFTSTELLGGLLGSAEQPEAETDAATETNSNEADILEILELEEKKQPSAAPPSKRARDEQKQFELSANAIDLDAILGDMEDAPPPAPSKAHAASEDVEVDLSIVLDDIKPGATAPPPPAAKAQPAAAEPADLDSVFGNLREQASKRVGAEDAEKEYKRGLALRAKGDIDGCISALENASRSPKLRFSTSWLIARLYRDRDKMPQALEWLERAAQAPAPNVDDGHQLLYELAEGLEQVGETARALAVLLELQADAGAYRDIEARIGRLSKVQA
;
A
#
# COMPACT_ATOMS: atom_id res chain seq x y z
N MET A 1 -63.18 -46.92 64.46
CA MET A 1 -62.31 -47.78 65.31
C MET A 1 -60.89 -47.53 64.87
N ALA A 2 -59.93 -47.42 65.79
CA ALA A 2 -58.52 -47.32 65.43
C ALA A 2 -58.08 -48.62 64.72
N PHE A 3 -57.30 -48.51 63.64
CA PHE A 3 -56.77 -49.67 62.93
C PHE A 3 -55.77 -50.42 63.82
N ASP A 4 -56.08 -51.66 64.20
CA ASP A 4 -55.15 -52.52 64.98
C ASP A 4 -54.17 -53.22 64.04
N ARG A 5 -53.09 -52.52 63.69
CA ARG A 5 -52.05 -53.00 62.77
C ARG A 5 -51.37 -54.28 63.26
N ALA A 6 -51.12 -54.41 64.57
CA ALA A 6 -50.42 -55.57 65.12
C ALA A 6 -51.28 -56.84 65.11
N ALA A 7 -52.59 -56.72 65.32
CA ALA A 7 -53.52 -57.83 65.10
C ALA A 7 -53.66 -58.18 63.62
N THR A 8 -53.73 -57.15 62.75
CA THR A 8 -53.87 -57.31 61.30
C THR A 8 -52.65 -58.01 60.67
N LEU A 9 -51.43 -57.63 61.07
CA LEU A 9 -50.19 -58.27 60.61
C LEU A 9 -50.10 -59.74 61.07
N ARG A 10 -50.43 -60.04 62.32
CA ARG A 10 -50.46 -61.43 62.83
C ARG A 10 -51.48 -62.29 62.08
N ASN A 11 -52.64 -61.72 61.73
CA ASN A 11 -53.62 -62.42 60.91
C ASN A 11 -53.10 -62.66 59.48
N ALA A 12 -52.49 -61.64 58.87
CA ALA A 12 -51.90 -61.73 57.55
C ALA A 12 -50.81 -62.82 57.47
N GLU A 13 -49.87 -62.85 58.43
CA GLU A 13 -48.83 -63.88 58.51
C GLU A 13 -49.42 -65.30 58.67
N LYS A 14 -50.47 -65.45 59.48
CA LYS A 14 -51.19 -66.72 59.63
C LYS A 14 -51.81 -67.16 58.30
N LEU A 15 -52.41 -66.24 57.55
CA LEU A 15 -53.00 -66.51 56.23
C LEU A 15 -51.94 -66.90 55.20
N ILE A 16 -50.75 -66.28 55.22
CA ILE A 16 -49.59 -66.66 54.40
C ILE A 16 -49.18 -68.12 54.70
N ARG A 17 -49.05 -68.48 55.99
CA ARG A 17 -48.68 -69.86 56.40
C ARG A 17 -49.73 -70.90 55.99
N GLN A 18 -50.99 -70.50 55.92
CA GLN A 18 -52.10 -71.34 55.46
C GLN A 18 -52.22 -71.42 53.92
N GLY A 19 -51.36 -70.71 53.17
CA GLY A 19 -51.44 -70.64 51.71
C GLY A 19 -52.62 -69.84 51.17
N LYS A 20 -53.36 -69.12 52.03
CA LYS A 20 -54.52 -68.29 51.63
C LYS A 20 -54.04 -66.93 51.12
N VAL A 21 -53.48 -66.92 49.92
CA VAL A 21 -52.77 -65.75 49.36
C VAL A 21 -53.69 -64.54 49.19
N ASP A 22 -54.89 -64.68 48.61
CA ASP A 22 -55.80 -63.54 48.41
C ASP A 22 -56.29 -62.91 49.72
N ALA A 23 -56.54 -63.75 50.74
CA ALA A 23 -56.92 -63.25 52.06
C ALA A 23 -55.74 -62.53 52.76
N ALA A 24 -54.51 -63.00 52.56
CA ALA A 24 -53.32 -62.32 53.06
C ALA A 24 -53.08 -60.98 52.33
N ILE A 25 -53.31 -60.93 51.00
CA ILE A 25 -53.26 -59.68 50.22
C ILE A 25 -54.22 -58.65 50.81
N ALA A 26 -55.49 -59.02 51.08
CA ALA A 26 -56.48 -58.10 51.62
C ALA A 26 -56.05 -57.46 52.96
N GLU A 27 -55.39 -58.23 53.84
CA GLU A 27 -54.87 -57.68 55.10
C GLU A 27 -53.62 -56.81 54.89
N PHE A 28 -52.72 -57.18 53.98
CA PHE A 28 -51.55 -56.35 53.66
C PHE A 28 -51.91 -55.04 52.93
N VAL A 29 -52.97 -55.01 52.12
CA VAL A 29 -53.51 -53.78 51.55
C VAL A 29 -53.92 -52.81 52.65
N ARG A 30 -54.66 -53.28 53.66
CA ARG A 30 -55.07 -52.44 54.81
C ARG A 30 -53.86 -51.93 55.61
N ILE A 31 -52.81 -52.75 55.74
CA ILE A 31 -51.56 -52.35 56.42
C ILE A 31 -50.84 -51.24 55.64
N VAL A 32 -50.78 -51.34 54.30
CA VAL A 32 -50.16 -50.32 53.45
C VAL A 32 -51.00 -49.04 53.35
N GLU A 33 -52.34 -49.15 53.36
CA GLU A 33 -53.23 -47.98 53.40
C GLU A 33 -53.11 -47.19 54.71
N ASP A 34 -52.93 -47.87 55.85
CA ASP A 34 -52.68 -47.23 57.15
C ASP A 34 -51.30 -46.53 57.21
N GLN A 35 -50.27 -47.15 56.62
CA GLN A 35 -48.92 -46.56 56.53
C GLN A 35 -48.34 -46.66 55.12
N PRO A 36 -48.60 -45.66 54.26
CA PRO A 36 -48.17 -45.69 52.85
C PRO A 36 -46.65 -45.73 52.63
N HIS A 37 -45.85 -45.39 53.63
CA HIS A 37 -44.39 -45.38 53.58
C HIS A 37 -43.75 -46.61 54.24
N ASP A 38 -44.55 -47.62 54.63
CA ASP A 38 -44.00 -48.90 55.09
C ASP A 38 -43.53 -49.74 53.88
N TRP A 39 -42.30 -49.48 53.45
CA TRP A 39 -41.66 -50.16 52.32
C TRP A 39 -41.50 -51.67 52.53
N ALA A 40 -41.38 -52.13 53.78
CA ALA A 40 -41.28 -53.55 54.08
C ALA A 40 -42.63 -54.26 53.89
N ALA A 41 -43.73 -53.63 54.35
CA ALA A 41 -45.09 -54.12 54.07
C ALA A 41 -45.42 -54.05 52.59
N LYS A 42 -45.04 -52.97 51.88
CA LYS A 42 -45.19 -52.86 50.43
C LYS A 42 -44.42 -53.94 49.66
N ASN A 43 -43.18 -54.24 50.06
CA ASN A 43 -42.40 -55.32 49.43
C ASN A 43 -43.07 -56.68 49.65
N THR A 44 -43.54 -56.94 50.87
CA THR A 44 -44.28 -58.17 51.20
C THR A 44 -45.59 -58.26 50.41
N LEU A 45 -46.32 -57.15 50.28
CA LEU A 45 -47.53 -57.06 49.47
C LEU A 45 -47.25 -57.34 47.99
N GLY A 46 -46.17 -56.78 47.42
CA GLY A 46 -45.71 -57.08 46.07
C GLY A 46 -45.38 -58.56 45.86
N ASP A 47 -44.71 -59.19 46.84
CA ASP A 47 -44.42 -60.64 46.83
C ASP A 47 -45.70 -61.48 46.88
N LEU A 48 -46.70 -61.07 47.66
CA LEU A 48 -47.99 -61.74 47.72
C LEU A 48 -48.79 -61.57 46.42
N TYR A 49 -48.79 -60.38 45.82
CA TYR A 49 -49.40 -60.15 44.52
C TYR A 49 -48.78 -61.05 43.45
N MET A 50 -47.45 -61.18 43.43
CA MET A 50 -46.74 -62.09 42.52
C MET A 50 -47.16 -63.55 42.73
N ARG A 51 -47.26 -64.01 43.99
CA ARG A 51 -47.71 -65.38 44.33
C ARG A 51 -49.18 -65.63 43.99
N GLY A 52 -50.01 -64.59 44.05
CA GLY A 52 -51.43 -64.65 43.70
C GLY A 52 -51.73 -64.50 42.21
N GLY A 53 -50.70 -64.36 41.36
CA GLY A 53 -50.87 -64.15 39.92
C GLY A 53 -51.29 -62.73 39.54
N HIS A 54 -51.33 -61.79 40.50
CA HIS A 54 -51.67 -60.38 40.28
C HIS A 54 -50.44 -59.59 39.79
N THR A 55 -49.92 -59.97 38.63
CA THR A 55 -48.61 -59.50 38.11
C THR A 55 -48.53 -57.97 37.97
N GLU A 56 -49.57 -57.32 37.44
CA GLU A 56 -49.57 -55.85 37.26
C GLU A 56 -49.48 -55.12 38.59
N LYS A 57 -50.27 -55.53 39.59
CA LYS A 57 -50.24 -54.96 40.95
C LYS A 57 -48.90 -55.21 41.64
N ALA A 58 -48.28 -56.36 41.42
CA ALA A 58 -46.93 -56.64 41.94
C ALA A 58 -45.90 -55.66 41.35
N ILE A 59 -45.97 -55.41 40.04
CA ILE A 59 -45.08 -54.48 39.34
C ILE A 59 -45.27 -53.05 39.88
N GLU A 60 -46.50 -52.57 40.03
CA GLU A 60 -46.80 -51.25 40.62
C GLU A 60 -46.12 -51.07 41.99
N GLN A 61 -46.29 -52.04 42.89
CA GLN A 61 -45.67 -51.98 44.22
C GLN A 61 -44.14 -52.01 44.15
N PHE A 62 -43.55 -52.85 43.31
CA PHE A 62 -42.10 -52.92 43.17
C PHE A 62 -41.50 -51.66 42.55
N ILE A 63 -42.20 -50.98 41.63
CA ILE A 63 -41.74 -49.71 41.03
C ILE A 63 -41.66 -48.62 42.10
N GLU A 64 -42.70 -48.47 42.91
CA GLU A 64 -42.71 -47.44 43.97
C GLU A 64 -41.53 -47.63 44.94
N ILE A 65 -41.29 -48.87 45.37
CA ILE A 65 -40.17 -49.19 46.26
C ILE A 65 -38.83 -48.94 45.55
N ALA A 66 -38.69 -49.36 44.28
CA ALA A 66 -37.46 -49.23 43.52
C ALA A 66 -37.11 -47.75 43.25
N ASN A 67 -38.10 -46.93 42.89
CA ASN A 67 -37.93 -45.49 42.68
C ASN A 67 -37.47 -44.81 43.97
N ASN A 68 -38.17 -45.04 45.10
CA ASN A 68 -37.78 -44.45 46.38
C ASN A 68 -36.36 -44.87 46.81
N LEU A 69 -36.02 -46.15 46.66
CA LEU A 69 -34.66 -46.62 46.95
C LEU A 69 -33.61 -45.99 46.04
N ASN A 70 -33.94 -45.72 44.78
CA ASN A 70 -33.04 -45.06 43.85
C ASN A 70 -32.83 -43.59 44.26
N ASP A 71 -33.91 -42.89 44.63
CA ASP A 71 -33.89 -41.50 45.10
C ASP A 71 -33.10 -41.35 46.42
N GLU A 72 -33.17 -42.37 47.29
CA GLU A 72 -32.36 -42.46 48.52
C GLU A 72 -30.87 -42.83 48.26
N GLY A 73 -30.47 -43.04 47.00
CA GLY A 73 -29.11 -43.44 46.62
C GLY A 73 -28.79 -44.92 46.87
N ALA A 74 -29.77 -45.75 47.26
CA ALA A 74 -29.63 -47.19 47.46
C ALA A 74 -29.70 -47.98 46.14
N ALA A 75 -28.88 -47.58 45.15
CA ALA A 75 -28.90 -48.05 43.76
C ALA A 75 -28.83 -49.57 43.61
N ALA A 76 -28.03 -50.29 44.41
CA ALA A 76 -27.94 -51.75 44.34
C ALA A 76 -29.25 -52.45 44.72
N LYS A 77 -29.98 -51.91 45.71
CA LYS A 77 -31.28 -52.46 46.15
C LYS A 77 -32.38 -52.13 45.13
N ALA A 78 -32.39 -50.91 44.60
CA ALA A 78 -33.28 -50.52 43.51
C ALA A 78 -33.06 -51.40 42.27
N GLY A 79 -31.80 -51.64 41.88
CA GLY A 79 -31.44 -52.50 40.75
C GLY A 79 -31.96 -53.94 40.91
N ALA A 80 -31.93 -54.50 42.12
CA ALA A 80 -32.50 -55.83 42.39
C ALA A 80 -34.02 -55.87 42.17
N LEU A 81 -34.75 -54.82 42.57
CA LEU A 81 -36.19 -54.69 42.33
C LEU A 81 -36.53 -54.46 40.86
N TYR A 82 -35.79 -53.60 40.15
CA TYR A 82 -35.97 -53.44 38.70
C TYR A 82 -35.70 -54.75 37.95
N LYS A 83 -34.65 -55.50 38.32
CA LYS A 83 -34.39 -56.83 37.76
C LYS A 83 -35.51 -57.82 38.05
N LYS A 84 -36.14 -57.74 39.23
CA LYS A 84 -37.32 -58.54 39.59
C LYS A 84 -38.54 -58.19 38.72
N ILE A 85 -38.78 -56.89 38.48
CA ILE A 85 -39.82 -56.41 37.58
C ILE A 85 -39.57 -56.95 36.16
N LEU A 86 -38.34 -56.86 35.64
CA LEU A 86 -38.01 -57.34 34.29
C LEU A 86 -38.13 -58.86 34.12
N LYS A 87 -38.00 -59.65 35.20
CA LYS A 87 -38.33 -61.09 35.16
C LYS A 87 -39.83 -61.34 34.99
N LEU A 88 -40.68 -60.47 35.53
CA LEU A 88 -42.14 -60.56 35.41
C LEU A 88 -42.64 -59.98 34.09
N LYS A 89 -42.02 -58.88 33.64
CA LYS A 89 -42.37 -58.16 32.41
C LYS A 89 -41.08 -57.67 31.72
N PRO A 90 -40.51 -58.46 30.79
CA PRO A 90 -39.24 -58.13 30.13
C PRO A 90 -39.25 -56.84 29.31
N ASP A 91 -40.42 -56.41 28.83
CA ASP A 91 -40.64 -55.20 28.03
C ASP A 91 -41.05 -53.97 28.86
N HIS A 92 -40.80 -53.99 30.19
CA HIS A 92 -41.13 -52.86 31.05
C HIS A 92 -40.13 -51.71 30.89
N GLU A 93 -40.49 -50.70 30.10
CA GLU A 93 -39.60 -49.58 29.69
C GLU A 93 -38.92 -48.86 30.86
N HIS A 94 -39.68 -48.45 31.88
CA HIS A 94 -39.12 -47.72 33.02
C HIS A 94 -38.05 -48.55 33.75
N SER A 95 -38.28 -49.86 33.91
CA SER A 95 -37.30 -50.74 34.56
C SER A 95 -36.08 -51.00 33.69
N LEU A 96 -36.23 -51.10 32.35
CA LEU A 96 -35.09 -51.21 31.43
C LEU A 96 -34.21 -49.97 31.53
N LEU A 97 -34.81 -48.78 31.52
CA LEU A 97 -34.10 -47.51 31.62
C LEU A 97 -33.38 -47.39 32.98
N GLN A 98 -34.12 -47.47 34.09
CA GLN A 98 -33.54 -47.29 35.43
C GLN A 98 -32.47 -48.32 35.76
N LEU A 99 -32.66 -49.58 35.36
CA LEU A 99 -31.64 -50.61 35.59
C LEU A 99 -30.38 -50.34 34.75
N SER A 100 -30.53 -49.89 33.50
CA SER A 100 -29.39 -49.53 32.65
C SER A 100 -28.56 -48.39 33.25
N ASP A 101 -29.20 -47.37 33.82
CA ASP A 101 -28.53 -46.25 34.50
C ASP A 101 -27.76 -46.69 35.73
N ILE A 102 -28.40 -47.51 36.59
CA ILE A 102 -27.77 -48.05 37.78
C ILE A 102 -26.54 -48.88 37.39
N LEU A 103 -26.67 -49.75 36.40
CA LEU A 103 -25.56 -50.58 35.92
C LEU A 103 -24.44 -49.74 35.28
N GLY A 104 -24.80 -48.70 34.51
CA GLY A 104 -23.86 -47.73 33.94
C GLY A 104 -23.05 -47.01 35.02
N SER A 105 -23.71 -46.53 36.08
CA SER A 105 -23.04 -45.89 37.22
C SER A 105 -22.08 -46.82 37.96
N GLN A 106 -22.33 -48.13 37.89
CA GLN A 106 -21.47 -49.19 38.45
C GLN A 106 -20.38 -49.67 37.47
N LYS A 107 -20.27 -49.05 36.28
CA LYS A 107 -19.38 -49.43 35.19
C LYS A 107 -19.61 -50.84 34.64
N LEU A 108 -20.82 -51.38 34.82
CA LEU A 108 -21.26 -52.66 34.26
C LEU A 108 -21.84 -52.45 32.86
N TYR A 109 -21.02 -51.91 31.95
CA TYR A 109 -21.47 -51.40 30.64
C TYR A 109 -22.10 -52.46 29.73
N ALA A 110 -21.60 -53.70 29.77
CA ALA A 110 -22.14 -54.77 28.93
C ALA A 110 -23.61 -55.08 29.27
N ASP A 111 -23.94 -55.15 30.57
CA ASP A 111 -25.31 -55.40 31.03
C ASP A 111 -26.20 -54.18 30.81
N ALA A 112 -25.68 -52.97 31.09
CA ALA A 112 -26.40 -51.71 30.82
C ALA A 112 -26.77 -51.58 29.33
N ARG A 113 -25.83 -51.90 28.43
CA ARG A 113 -26.03 -51.91 26.97
C ARG A 113 -27.11 -52.90 26.56
N ALA A 114 -27.15 -54.09 27.14
CA ALA A 114 -28.18 -55.08 26.80
C ALA A 114 -29.59 -54.53 27.11
N HIS A 115 -29.75 -53.86 28.26
CA HIS A 115 -31.03 -53.26 28.65
C HIS A 115 -31.42 -52.05 27.77
N LEU A 116 -30.47 -51.18 27.40
CA LEU A 116 -30.75 -50.07 26.49
C LEU A 116 -31.07 -50.55 25.07
N ASN A 117 -30.39 -51.56 24.55
CA ASN A 117 -30.72 -52.15 23.24
C ASN A 117 -32.14 -52.73 23.23
N ALA A 118 -32.53 -53.45 24.28
CA ALA A 118 -33.91 -53.95 24.42
C ALA A 118 -34.93 -52.79 24.44
N LEU A 119 -34.62 -51.68 25.12
CA LEU A 119 -35.47 -50.49 25.13
C LEU A 119 -35.56 -49.82 23.74
N ILE A 120 -34.44 -49.71 23.01
CA ILE A 120 -34.38 -49.16 21.65
C ILE A 120 -35.24 -50.00 20.70
N GLU A 121 -35.10 -51.32 20.72
CA GLU A 121 -35.89 -52.24 19.90
C GLU A 121 -37.39 -52.15 20.20
N LEU A 122 -37.75 -52.10 21.49
CA LEU A 122 -39.13 -51.96 21.93
C LEU A 122 -39.76 -50.66 21.43
N ARG A 123 -39.08 -49.52 21.58
CA ARG A 123 -39.57 -48.23 21.10
C ARG A 123 -39.69 -48.16 19.59
N ARG A 124 -38.71 -48.71 18.85
CA ARG A 124 -38.77 -48.85 17.39
C ARG A 124 -39.97 -49.69 16.95
N SER A 125 -40.23 -50.81 17.61
CA SER A 125 -41.36 -51.69 17.29
C SER A 125 -42.73 -51.01 17.45
N ARG A 126 -42.80 -49.98 18.30
CA ARG A 126 -44.00 -49.18 18.56
C ARG A 126 -44.09 -47.91 17.69
N GLY A 127 -43.09 -47.65 16.85
CA GLY A 127 -43.01 -46.42 16.05
C GLY A 127 -42.53 -45.18 16.81
N ASP A 128 -42.06 -45.32 18.06
CA ASP A 128 -41.45 -44.22 18.82
C ASP A 128 -39.99 -44.02 18.39
N THR A 129 -39.81 -43.46 17.19
CA THR A 129 -38.49 -43.20 16.61
C THR A 129 -37.67 -42.25 17.48
N ARG A 130 -38.29 -41.18 17.99
CA ARG A 130 -37.59 -40.17 18.79
C ARG A 130 -37.12 -40.76 20.13
N GLY A 131 -37.97 -41.51 20.83
CA GLY A 131 -37.59 -42.16 22.08
C GLY A 131 -36.54 -43.26 21.89
N ALA A 132 -36.53 -43.96 20.77
CA ALA A 132 -35.46 -44.90 20.42
C ALA A 132 -34.12 -44.18 20.18
N LEU A 133 -34.13 -43.03 19.50
CA LEU A 133 -32.93 -42.22 19.30
C LEU A 133 -32.40 -41.64 20.62
N MET A 134 -33.27 -41.16 21.52
CA MET A 134 -32.86 -40.71 22.86
C MET A 134 -32.21 -41.85 23.67
N ALA A 135 -32.75 -43.06 23.59
CA ALA A 135 -32.14 -44.23 24.24
C ALA A 135 -30.79 -44.60 23.61
N ARG A 136 -30.61 -44.39 22.29
CA ARG A 136 -29.32 -44.57 21.60
C ARG A 136 -28.27 -43.53 22.00
N VAL A 137 -28.67 -42.28 22.20
CA VAL A 137 -27.77 -41.25 22.76
C VAL A 137 -27.28 -41.66 24.16
N ARG A 138 -28.21 -42.11 25.01
CA ARG A 138 -27.88 -42.60 26.36
C ARG A 138 -26.99 -43.84 26.36
N LEU A 139 -27.13 -44.68 25.34
CA LEU A 139 -26.26 -45.85 25.16
C LEU A 139 -24.82 -45.43 24.87
N GLY A 140 -24.60 -44.44 24.00
CA GLY A 140 -23.27 -43.93 23.69
C GLY A 140 -22.62 -43.15 24.85
N SER A 141 -23.40 -42.66 25.81
CA SER A 141 -22.88 -42.01 27.03
C SER A 141 -22.53 -42.98 28.17
N LEU A 142 -22.68 -44.30 27.98
CA LEU A 142 -22.40 -45.27 29.04
C LEU A 142 -20.91 -45.38 29.35
N ASP A 143 -20.09 -45.67 28.33
CA ASP A 143 -18.66 -45.86 28.46
C ASP A 143 -17.92 -44.71 27.76
N PRO A 144 -17.24 -43.82 28.51
CA PRO A 144 -16.48 -42.72 27.91
C PRO A 144 -15.39 -43.16 26.93
N GLU A 145 -14.87 -44.39 27.08
CA GLU A 145 -13.82 -44.94 26.20
C GLU A 145 -14.38 -45.63 24.95
N ASP A 146 -15.71 -45.83 24.86
CA ASP A 146 -16.38 -46.39 23.68
C ASP A 146 -16.64 -45.28 22.64
N TYR A 147 -15.57 -44.87 21.95
CA TYR A 147 -15.64 -43.84 20.92
C TYR A 147 -16.60 -44.20 19.77
N ASP A 148 -16.69 -45.47 19.40
CA ASP A 148 -17.64 -45.92 18.36
C ASP A 148 -19.09 -45.76 18.83
N GLY A 149 -19.36 -46.09 20.09
CA GLY A 149 -20.65 -45.84 20.75
C GLY A 149 -20.99 -44.35 20.84
N ARG A 150 -20.03 -43.51 21.19
CA ARG A 150 -20.18 -42.04 21.24
C ARG A 150 -20.45 -41.43 19.86
N LEU A 151 -19.74 -41.88 18.82
CA LEU A 151 -20.01 -41.47 17.43
C LEU A 151 -21.42 -41.91 16.97
N ALA A 152 -21.86 -43.11 17.36
CA ALA A 152 -23.21 -43.57 17.08
C ALA A 152 -24.29 -42.75 17.83
N ALA A 153 -23.97 -42.20 19.00
CA ALA A 153 -24.83 -41.26 19.72
C ALA A 153 -24.90 -39.90 19.03
N ALA A 154 -23.76 -39.36 18.55
CA ALA A 154 -23.74 -38.14 17.73
C ALA A 154 -24.61 -38.32 16.46
N GLY A 155 -24.50 -39.46 15.79
CA GLY A 155 -25.38 -39.85 14.67
C GLY A 155 -26.87 -39.83 15.04
N ALA A 156 -27.22 -40.34 16.21
CA ALA A 156 -28.60 -40.30 16.70
C ALA A 156 -29.09 -38.87 17.00
N ARG A 157 -28.22 -37.98 17.48
CA ARG A 157 -28.54 -36.55 17.66
C ARG A 157 -28.83 -35.85 16.34
N ILE A 158 -28.03 -36.13 15.30
CA ILE A 158 -28.28 -35.62 13.93
C ILE A 158 -29.65 -36.05 13.42
N GLU A 159 -29.99 -37.35 13.55
CA GLU A 159 -31.31 -37.87 13.15
C GLU A 159 -32.47 -37.21 13.93
N MET A 160 -32.24 -36.77 15.15
CA MET A 160 -33.21 -36.01 15.96
C MET A 160 -33.27 -34.52 15.63
N GLY A 161 -32.35 -34.01 14.80
CA GLY A 161 -32.20 -32.58 14.51
C GLY A 161 -31.39 -31.78 15.53
N ASP A 162 -30.77 -32.44 16.52
CA ASP A 162 -29.87 -31.82 17.49
C ASP A 162 -28.44 -31.74 16.91
N VAL A 163 -28.27 -30.88 15.91
CA VAL A 163 -26.99 -30.69 15.22
C VAL A 163 -25.95 -30.08 16.16
N GLY A 164 -26.35 -29.13 17.01
CA GLY A 164 -25.45 -28.49 17.97
C GLY A 164 -24.85 -29.48 18.97
N GLY A 165 -25.69 -30.36 19.54
CA GLY A 165 -25.23 -31.42 20.42
C GLY A 165 -24.33 -32.44 19.71
N ALA A 166 -24.58 -32.76 18.44
CA ALA A 166 -23.71 -33.65 17.67
C ALA A 166 -22.34 -33.02 17.36
N LEU A 167 -22.29 -31.72 17.03
CA LEU A 167 -21.04 -30.99 16.81
C LEU A 167 -20.20 -30.94 18.10
N GLY A 168 -20.83 -30.72 19.25
CA GLY A 168 -20.18 -30.83 20.56
C GLY A 168 -19.55 -32.21 20.78
N ASP A 169 -20.29 -33.29 20.53
CA ASP A 169 -19.78 -34.65 20.65
C ASP A 169 -18.56 -34.89 19.75
N PHE A 170 -18.60 -34.49 18.48
CA PHE A 170 -17.47 -34.66 17.56
C PHE A 170 -16.22 -33.91 18.03
N LYS A 171 -16.37 -32.68 18.54
CA LYS A 171 -15.27 -31.86 19.07
C LYS A 171 -14.63 -32.49 20.31
N GLU A 172 -15.45 -32.97 21.24
CA GLU A 172 -14.97 -33.65 22.45
C GLU A 172 -14.28 -34.97 22.13
N ILE A 173 -14.92 -35.83 21.34
CA ILE A 173 -14.37 -37.13 20.91
C ILE A 173 -13.03 -36.92 20.21
N ALA A 174 -12.95 -35.97 19.28
CA ALA A 174 -11.73 -35.69 18.56
C ALA A 174 -10.61 -35.16 19.45
N GLY A 175 -10.92 -34.27 20.40
CA GLY A 175 -9.95 -33.75 21.36
C GLY A 175 -9.31 -34.87 22.19
N GLU A 176 -10.13 -35.73 22.78
CA GLU A 176 -9.63 -36.88 23.57
C GLU A 176 -8.82 -37.87 22.73
N LEU A 177 -9.26 -38.16 21.50
CA LEU A 177 -8.53 -39.04 20.58
C LEU A 177 -7.19 -38.43 20.17
N ALA A 178 -7.12 -37.11 19.97
CA ALA A 178 -5.89 -36.40 19.63
C ALA A 178 -4.89 -36.40 20.80
N GLU A 179 -5.34 -36.16 22.03
CA GLU A 179 -4.50 -36.26 23.24
C GLU A 179 -3.90 -37.66 23.42
N LYS A 180 -4.63 -38.70 23.02
CA LYS A 180 -4.17 -40.10 23.02
C LYS A 180 -3.30 -40.47 21.80
N GLY A 181 -2.99 -39.52 20.92
CA GLY A 181 -2.21 -39.75 19.69
C GLY A 181 -2.95 -40.55 18.61
N ARG A 182 -4.26 -40.76 18.75
CA ARG A 182 -5.12 -41.49 17.79
C ARG A 182 -5.60 -40.57 16.66
N HIS A 183 -4.66 -39.86 16.03
CA HIS A 183 -4.94 -38.81 15.04
C HIS A 183 -5.90 -39.24 13.90
N PRO A 184 -5.80 -40.43 13.29
CA PRO A 184 -6.70 -40.82 12.20
C PRO A 184 -8.19 -40.84 12.59
N GLN A 185 -8.50 -41.20 13.83
CA GLN A 185 -9.87 -41.27 14.32
C GLN A 185 -10.37 -39.89 14.77
N ALA A 186 -9.50 -39.06 15.35
CA ALA A 186 -9.80 -37.67 15.62
C ALA A 186 -10.15 -36.90 14.33
N ILE A 187 -9.36 -37.10 13.27
CA ILE A 187 -9.63 -36.52 11.94
C ILE A 187 -10.99 -36.95 11.40
N GLU A 188 -11.33 -38.24 11.49
CA GLU A 188 -12.62 -38.72 10.99
C GLU A 188 -13.81 -38.11 11.76
N ALA A 189 -13.72 -38.02 13.09
CA ALA A 189 -14.74 -37.38 13.91
C ALA A 189 -14.93 -35.89 13.52
N LEU A 190 -13.84 -35.13 13.39
CA LEU A 190 -13.90 -33.73 12.98
C LEU A 190 -14.40 -33.56 11.55
N ARG A 191 -14.03 -34.45 10.61
CA ARG A 191 -14.55 -34.43 9.23
C ARG A 191 -16.07 -34.68 9.18
N GLN A 192 -16.60 -35.51 10.06
CA GLN A 192 -18.05 -35.69 10.18
C GLN A 192 -18.72 -34.41 10.69
N GLY A 193 -18.12 -33.74 11.68
CA GLY A 193 -18.56 -32.42 12.13
C GLY A 193 -18.50 -31.34 11.03
N ALA A 194 -17.39 -31.27 10.28
CA ALA A 194 -17.21 -30.31 9.17
C ALA A 194 -18.20 -30.55 8.02
N LYS A 195 -18.66 -31.79 7.78
CA LYS A 195 -19.73 -32.07 6.81
C LYS A 195 -21.08 -31.51 7.25
N LEU A 196 -21.33 -31.40 8.55
CA LEU A 196 -22.58 -30.84 9.09
C LEU A 196 -22.54 -29.32 9.12
N ASN A 197 -21.40 -28.74 9.47
CA ASN A 197 -21.18 -27.30 9.47
C ASN A 197 -19.77 -26.99 8.90
N PRO A 198 -19.66 -26.74 7.58
CA PRO A 198 -18.37 -26.41 6.95
C PRO A 198 -17.74 -25.11 7.46
N ASP A 199 -18.56 -24.19 7.96
CA ASP A 199 -18.13 -22.87 8.43
C ASP A 199 -17.84 -22.85 9.95
N ASP A 200 -17.75 -24.02 10.61
CA ASP A 200 -17.40 -24.10 12.03
C ASP A 200 -15.90 -23.86 12.25
N ASP A 201 -15.56 -22.65 12.69
CA ASP A 201 -14.19 -22.21 12.94
C ASP A 201 -13.43 -23.13 13.91
N GLU A 202 -14.09 -23.59 14.98
CA GLU A 202 -13.46 -24.45 15.99
C GLU A 202 -13.14 -25.83 15.44
N ILE A 203 -14.00 -26.41 14.59
CA ILE A 203 -13.72 -27.69 13.92
C ILE A 203 -12.56 -27.52 12.95
N ARG A 204 -12.52 -26.42 12.19
CA ARG A 204 -11.44 -26.14 11.25
C ARG A 204 -10.11 -25.98 11.97
N GLU A 205 -10.07 -25.25 13.08
CA GLU A 205 -8.88 -25.08 13.92
C GLU A 205 -8.41 -26.41 14.51
N LYS A 206 -9.32 -27.20 15.09
CA LYS A 206 -8.98 -28.55 15.58
C LYS A 206 -8.49 -29.48 14.46
N LEU A 207 -9.04 -29.38 13.25
CA LEU A 207 -8.55 -30.16 12.10
C LEU A 207 -7.12 -29.75 11.74
N LEU A 208 -6.82 -28.45 11.72
CA LEU A 208 -5.48 -27.93 11.50
C LEU A 208 -4.50 -28.52 12.51
N ASP A 209 -4.83 -28.44 13.80
CA ASP A 209 -3.97 -28.94 14.89
C ASP A 209 -3.72 -30.45 14.76
N VAL A 210 -4.78 -31.22 14.50
CA VAL A 210 -4.67 -32.68 14.41
C VAL A 210 -3.92 -33.12 13.14
N TYR A 211 -4.14 -32.46 11.99
CA TYR A 211 -3.36 -32.74 10.79
C TYR A 211 -1.89 -32.37 10.98
N PHE A 212 -1.60 -31.23 11.61
CA PHE A 212 -0.25 -30.80 11.92
C PHE A 212 0.47 -31.80 12.83
N ALA A 213 -0.18 -32.23 13.92
CA ALA A 213 0.34 -33.25 14.83
C ALA A 213 0.54 -34.62 14.15
N ALA A 214 -0.30 -34.96 13.17
CA ALA A 214 -0.16 -36.16 12.35
C ALA A 214 0.95 -36.06 11.28
N GLY A 215 1.54 -34.87 11.08
CA GLY A 215 2.51 -34.60 10.01
C GLY A 215 1.91 -34.42 8.62
N ASP A 216 0.58 -34.34 8.50
CA ASP A 216 -0.14 -34.11 7.25
C ASP A 216 -0.26 -32.60 6.98
N ILE A 217 0.89 -31.97 6.71
CA ILE A 217 1.00 -30.50 6.57
C ILE A 217 0.16 -29.96 5.42
N GLU A 218 0.01 -30.73 4.33
CA GLU A 218 -0.82 -30.35 3.18
C GLU A 218 -2.28 -30.12 3.58
N ARG A 219 -2.87 -31.05 4.33
CA ARG A 219 -4.24 -30.88 4.81
C ARG A 219 -4.37 -29.88 5.95
N ALA A 220 -3.32 -29.73 6.77
CA ALA A 220 -3.28 -28.65 7.75
C ALA A 220 -3.32 -27.27 7.07
N ARG A 221 -2.64 -27.13 5.92
CA ARG A 221 -2.63 -25.92 5.09
C ARG A 221 -4.00 -25.59 4.52
N GLU A 222 -4.78 -26.57 4.09
CA GLU A 222 -6.18 -26.38 3.65
C GLU A 222 -7.08 -25.83 4.77
N CYS A 223 -6.74 -26.06 6.04
CA CYS A 223 -7.50 -25.58 7.18
C CYS A 223 -7.02 -24.21 7.69
N ALA A 224 -5.87 -23.73 7.24
CA ALA A 224 -5.26 -22.48 7.72
C ALA A 224 -6.00 -21.27 7.14
N THR A 225 -6.29 -20.29 8.00
CA THR A 225 -6.98 -19.05 7.61
C THR A 225 -6.25 -17.79 8.06
N THR A 226 -5.23 -17.93 8.91
CA THR A 226 -4.48 -16.80 9.46
C THR A 226 -3.01 -16.86 9.04
N VAL A 227 -2.37 -15.70 8.94
CA VAL A 227 -0.94 -15.60 8.57
C VAL A 227 -0.07 -16.41 9.55
N GLU A 228 -0.36 -16.35 10.85
CA GLU A 228 0.38 -17.10 11.88
C GLU A 228 0.29 -18.62 11.68
N GLN A 229 -0.89 -19.14 11.33
CA GLN A 229 -1.05 -20.55 11.00
C GLN A 229 -0.20 -20.93 9.78
N PHE A 230 -0.23 -20.13 8.71
CA PHE A 230 0.60 -20.39 7.53
C PHE A 230 2.11 -20.30 7.85
N ARG A 231 2.54 -19.33 8.69
CA ARG A 231 3.93 -19.21 9.15
C ARG A 231 4.38 -20.44 9.92
N MET A 232 3.54 -20.95 10.83
CA MET A 232 3.81 -22.19 11.57
C MET A 232 4.00 -23.38 10.63
N LEU A 233 3.12 -23.54 9.63
CA LEU A 233 3.21 -24.62 8.64
C LEU A 233 4.45 -24.48 7.75
N ALA A 234 4.75 -23.26 7.28
CA ALA A 234 5.93 -22.98 6.49
C ALA A 234 7.23 -23.29 7.26
N ALA A 235 7.33 -22.88 8.53
CA ALA A 235 8.47 -23.19 9.39
C ALA A 235 8.67 -24.70 9.59
N ALA A 236 7.57 -25.45 9.74
CA ALA A 236 7.63 -26.91 9.82
C ALA A 236 8.16 -27.52 8.51
N LEU A 237 7.72 -27.05 7.35
CA LEU A 237 8.22 -27.49 6.05
C LEU A 237 9.70 -27.15 5.84
N GLU A 238 10.14 -25.97 6.27
CA GLU A 238 11.56 -25.58 6.22
C GLU A 238 12.44 -26.49 7.09
N SER A 239 11.97 -26.85 8.28
CA SER A 239 12.69 -27.79 9.15
C SER A 239 12.85 -29.18 8.54
N GLN A 240 11.96 -29.55 7.61
CA GLN A 240 12.02 -30.80 6.84
C GLN A 240 12.85 -30.67 5.56
N GLY A 241 13.42 -29.50 5.27
CA GLY A 241 14.15 -29.21 4.04
C GLY A 241 13.26 -29.01 2.81
N LYS A 242 11.94 -28.89 3.00
CA LYS A 242 10.96 -28.70 1.92
C LYS A 242 10.73 -27.23 1.63
N THR A 243 11.79 -26.57 1.19
CA THR A 243 11.81 -25.10 1.10
C THR A 243 10.82 -24.56 0.04
N GLU A 244 10.51 -25.31 -1.03
CA GLU A 244 9.52 -24.88 -2.03
C GLU A 244 8.09 -24.89 -1.49
N GLU A 245 7.69 -25.97 -0.82
CA GLU A 245 6.36 -26.10 -0.20
C GLU A 245 6.17 -25.02 0.89
N ALA A 246 7.23 -24.69 1.63
CA ALA A 246 7.21 -23.62 2.62
C ALA A 246 6.94 -22.25 1.98
N LEU A 247 7.60 -21.92 0.87
CA LEU A 247 7.37 -20.66 0.16
C LEU A 247 5.97 -20.60 -0.44
N GLU A 248 5.47 -21.69 -1.01
CA GLU A 248 4.10 -21.74 -1.51
C GLU A 248 3.07 -21.48 -0.40
N THR A 249 3.33 -22.02 0.80
CA THR A 249 2.50 -21.79 1.99
C THR A 249 2.50 -20.32 2.42
N LEU A 250 3.66 -19.65 2.41
CA LEU A 250 3.76 -18.22 2.69
C LEU A 250 3.13 -17.36 1.58
N ARG A 251 3.21 -17.78 0.32
CA ARG A 251 2.52 -17.10 -0.80
C ARG A 251 1.01 -17.15 -0.62
N GLN A 252 0.46 -18.29 -0.21
CA GLN A 252 -0.97 -18.41 0.11
C GLN A 252 -1.36 -17.46 1.24
N ALA A 253 -0.54 -17.36 2.29
CA ALA A 253 -0.75 -16.39 3.37
C ALA A 253 -0.80 -14.95 2.85
N SER A 254 0.10 -14.58 1.93
CA SER A 254 0.13 -13.25 1.33
C SER A 254 -1.07 -12.98 0.42
N ALA A 255 -1.66 -14.00 -0.19
CA ALA A 255 -2.90 -13.86 -0.97
C ALA A 255 -4.11 -13.62 -0.06
N HIS A 256 -4.14 -14.22 1.12
CA HIS A 256 -5.20 -13.99 2.13
C HIS A 256 -5.10 -12.62 2.79
N ASN A 257 -3.89 -12.10 2.98
CA ASN A 257 -3.65 -10.78 3.54
C ASN A 257 -2.75 -9.93 2.63
N ALA A 258 -3.36 -9.34 1.59
CA ALA A 258 -2.64 -8.58 0.58
C ALA A 258 -1.95 -7.30 1.09
N HIS A 259 -2.31 -6.82 2.29
CA HIS A 259 -1.74 -5.61 2.90
C HIS A 259 -0.63 -5.88 3.92
N ASP A 260 -0.30 -7.15 4.18
CA ASP A 260 0.78 -7.51 5.10
C ASP A 260 2.15 -7.23 4.44
N THR A 261 2.70 -6.06 4.71
CA THR A 261 4.00 -5.62 4.19
C THR A 261 5.15 -6.41 4.80
N GLU A 262 5.03 -6.87 6.05
CA GLU A 262 6.05 -7.65 6.74
C GLU A 262 6.18 -9.04 6.13
N LEU A 263 5.07 -9.71 5.85
CA LEU A 263 5.06 -11.00 5.15
C LEU A 263 5.63 -10.88 3.73
N LYS A 264 5.30 -9.81 3.01
CA LYS A 264 5.87 -9.55 1.67
C LYS A 264 7.37 -9.32 1.73
N ALA A 265 7.86 -8.56 2.71
CA ALA A 265 9.29 -8.38 2.94
C ALA A 265 9.99 -9.72 3.26
N GLU A 266 9.38 -10.56 4.09
CA GLU A 266 9.89 -11.90 4.40
C GLU A 266 10.00 -12.77 3.13
N LEU A 267 8.95 -12.81 2.31
CA LEU A 267 8.94 -13.52 1.04
C LEU A 267 10.04 -13.00 0.10
N ALA A 268 10.16 -11.68 -0.05
CA ALA A 268 11.18 -11.05 -0.88
C ALA A 268 12.60 -11.47 -0.42
N ARG A 269 12.91 -11.40 0.88
CA ARG A 269 14.21 -11.86 1.41
C ARG A 269 14.47 -13.32 1.10
N LYS A 270 13.48 -14.20 1.26
CA LYS A 270 13.64 -15.63 0.98
C LYS A 270 13.89 -15.91 -0.50
N PHE A 271 13.25 -15.18 -1.42
CA PHE A 271 13.54 -15.29 -2.86
C PHE A 271 14.93 -14.74 -3.22
N LEU A 272 15.32 -13.60 -2.65
CA LEU A 272 16.66 -13.02 -2.85
C LEU A 272 17.78 -13.93 -2.36
N ALA A 273 17.59 -14.59 -1.21
CA ALA A 273 18.55 -15.58 -0.69
C ALA A 273 18.77 -16.78 -1.65
N ARG A 274 17.82 -17.04 -2.56
CA ARG A 274 17.94 -18.07 -3.61
C ARG A 274 18.44 -17.51 -4.95
N GLY A 275 18.66 -16.20 -5.06
CA GLY A 275 19.01 -15.54 -6.31
C GLY A 275 17.84 -15.35 -7.28
N ASP A 276 16.60 -15.59 -6.84
CA ASP A 276 15.40 -15.38 -7.65
C ASP A 276 14.90 -13.93 -7.53
N MET A 277 15.62 -13.03 -8.19
CA MET A 277 15.32 -11.60 -8.19
C MET A 277 13.99 -11.28 -8.87
N GLN A 278 13.59 -12.06 -9.87
CA GLN A 278 12.35 -11.84 -10.62
C GLN A 278 11.14 -12.06 -9.73
N THR A 279 11.08 -13.20 -9.02
CA THR A 279 9.96 -13.46 -8.11
C THR A 279 10.01 -12.56 -6.88
N ALA A 280 11.20 -12.19 -6.39
CA ALA A 280 11.33 -11.22 -5.30
C ALA A 280 10.67 -9.88 -5.67
N ALA A 281 10.81 -9.42 -6.93
CA ALA A 281 10.22 -8.17 -7.42
C ALA A 281 8.68 -8.14 -7.32
N GLU A 282 7.99 -9.29 -7.37
CA GLU A 282 6.53 -9.36 -7.22
C GLU A 282 6.05 -8.96 -5.82
N TYR A 283 6.89 -9.21 -4.81
CA TYR A 283 6.59 -8.93 -3.40
C TYR A 283 7.29 -7.67 -2.89
N LEU A 284 8.14 -7.04 -3.70
CA LEU A 284 9.05 -6.01 -3.25
C LEU A 284 8.73 -4.65 -3.87
N THR A 285 8.26 -3.73 -3.03
CA THR A 285 8.06 -2.31 -3.33
C THR A 285 8.83 -1.45 -2.31
N ALA A 286 8.90 -0.13 -2.56
CA ALA A 286 9.47 0.79 -1.57
C ALA A 286 8.72 0.76 -0.22
N GLU A 287 7.42 0.49 -0.25
CA GLU A 287 6.59 0.37 0.96
C GLU A 287 6.88 -0.93 1.72
N THR A 288 6.95 -2.07 1.02
CA THR A 288 7.24 -3.36 1.68
C THR A 288 8.69 -3.44 2.15
N ALA A 289 9.62 -2.78 1.45
CA ALA A 289 11.01 -2.68 1.89
C ALA A 289 11.14 -1.86 3.18
N GLY A 290 10.22 -0.91 3.43
CA GLY A 290 10.29 -0.02 4.58
C GLY A 290 11.62 0.73 4.64
N ASP A 291 12.32 0.60 5.76
CA ASP A 291 13.66 1.17 5.97
C ASP A 291 14.79 0.13 5.88
N ASP A 292 14.51 -1.09 5.38
CA ASP A 292 15.51 -2.15 5.21
C ASP A 292 16.45 -1.80 4.03
N PRO A 293 17.74 -1.50 4.27
CA PRO A 293 18.64 -1.00 3.22
C PRO A 293 18.93 -2.04 2.13
N GLU A 294 18.95 -3.33 2.46
CA GLU A 294 19.23 -4.39 1.49
C GLU A 294 18.06 -4.58 0.52
N LEU A 295 16.84 -4.54 1.07
CA LEU A 295 15.62 -4.60 0.29
C LEU A 295 15.45 -3.34 -0.57
N LEU A 296 15.70 -2.15 -0.01
CA LEU A 296 15.65 -0.89 -0.77
C LEU A 296 16.69 -0.86 -1.90
N MET A 297 17.90 -1.38 -1.69
CA MET A 297 18.91 -1.51 -2.75
C MET A 297 18.39 -2.39 -3.90
N THR A 298 17.69 -3.47 -3.57
CA THR A 298 17.09 -4.36 -4.56
C THR A 298 15.93 -3.67 -5.30
N VAL A 299 15.07 -2.93 -4.59
CA VAL A 299 14.01 -2.11 -5.21
C VAL A 299 14.63 -1.11 -6.20
N ALA A 300 15.71 -0.45 -5.79
CA ALA A 300 16.42 0.48 -6.65
C ALA A 300 16.93 -0.21 -7.91
N ASP A 301 17.60 -1.36 -7.80
CA ASP A 301 18.09 -2.14 -8.95
C ASP A 301 16.96 -2.50 -9.93
N ILE A 302 15.84 -3.03 -9.42
CA ILE A 302 14.67 -3.36 -10.24
C ILE A 302 14.14 -2.14 -10.99
N ARG A 303 14.04 -0.98 -10.32
CA ARG A 303 13.52 0.25 -10.91
C ARG A 303 14.48 0.87 -11.93
N LEU A 304 15.78 0.82 -11.65
CA LEU A 304 16.84 1.31 -12.54
C LEU A 304 16.92 0.52 -13.84
N ARG A 305 16.63 -0.79 -13.80
CA ARG A 305 16.58 -1.66 -14.99
C ARG A 305 15.20 -1.72 -15.65
N GLY A 306 14.20 -1.03 -15.10
CA GLY A 306 12.85 -0.96 -15.63
C GLY A 306 12.51 0.44 -16.13
N ASP A 307 11.22 0.70 -16.35
CA ASP A 307 10.72 1.97 -16.90
C ASP A 307 10.73 3.15 -15.89
N LYS A 308 11.25 2.94 -14.67
CA LYS A 308 11.13 3.85 -13.53
C LYS A 308 12.49 4.25 -12.95
N ALA A 309 13.46 4.55 -13.81
CA ALA A 309 14.83 4.85 -13.41
C ALA A 309 14.93 6.01 -12.39
N GLU A 310 14.16 7.09 -12.58
CA GLU A 310 14.15 8.24 -11.66
C GLU A 310 13.77 7.83 -10.22
N GLU A 311 12.79 6.95 -10.06
CA GLU A 311 12.39 6.43 -8.74
C GLU A 311 13.51 5.58 -8.11
N GLY A 312 14.24 4.82 -8.92
CA GLY A 312 15.39 4.04 -8.46
C GLY A 312 16.55 4.92 -7.99
N VAL A 313 16.88 5.96 -8.75
CA VAL A 313 17.92 6.95 -8.40
C VAL A 313 17.55 7.69 -7.10
N ALA A 314 16.28 8.04 -6.89
CA ALA A 314 15.82 8.66 -5.65
C ALA A 314 16.03 7.75 -4.42
N ILE A 315 15.78 6.44 -4.55
CA ILE A 315 16.03 5.47 -3.47
C ILE A 315 17.52 5.38 -3.18
N VAL A 316 18.37 5.27 -4.21
CA VAL A 316 19.84 5.25 -4.06
C VAL A 316 20.33 6.50 -3.33
N ARG A 317 19.84 7.68 -3.71
CA ARG A 317 20.19 8.94 -3.06
C ARG A 317 19.88 8.90 -1.57
N ARG A 318 18.66 8.50 -1.20
CA ARG A 318 18.26 8.36 0.21
C ARG A 318 19.16 7.36 0.96
N LEU A 319 19.46 6.21 0.38
CA LEU A 319 20.32 5.19 1.01
C LEU A 319 21.73 5.70 1.30
N LEU A 320 22.25 6.59 0.45
CA LEU A 320 23.56 7.20 0.57
C LEU A 320 23.57 8.38 1.56
N GLU A 321 22.49 9.15 1.61
CA GLU A 321 22.28 10.20 2.63
C GLU A 321 22.17 9.59 4.04
N ASP A 322 21.52 8.43 4.16
CA ASP A 322 21.38 7.71 5.44
C ASP A 322 22.70 7.10 5.93
N ASP A 323 23.57 6.65 5.02
CA ASP A 323 24.85 6.01 5.35
C ASP A 323 25.83 6.09 4.17
N SER A 324 26.81 6.98 4.29
CA SER A 324 27.82 7.18 3.24
C SER A 324 28.73 5.97 3.03
N SER A 325 28.82 5.04 3.99
CA SER A 325 29.62 3.82 3.83
C SER A 325 29.08 2.89 2.74
N ARG A 326 27.84 3.09 2.28
CA ARG A 326 27.21 2.31 1.19
C ARG A 326 27.68 2.72 -0.20
N ARG A 327 28.45 3.81 -0.31
CA ARG A 327 28.97 4.38 -1.57
C ARG A 327 29.57 3.33 -2.50
N GLU A 328 30.40 2.43 -1.99
CA GLU A 328 31.05 1.37 -2.81
C GLU A 328 30.02 0.39 -3.40
N LYS A 329 29.03 -0.04 -2.59
CA LYS A 329 27.95 -0.92 -3.07
C LYS A 329 27.07 -0.23 -4.11
N ILE A 330 26.81 1.06 -3.94
CA ILE A 330 26.03 1.88 -4.88
C ILE A 330 26.79 2.05 -6.21
N ALA A 331 28.09 2.30 -6.17
CA ALA A 331 28.90 2.36 -7.39
C ALA A 331 28.87 1.02 -8.14
N MET A 332 29.00 -0.11 -7.43
CA MET A 332 28.86 -1.45 -8.01
C MET A 332 27.50 -1.68 -8.68
N LEU A 333 26.41 -1.24 -8.04
CA LEU A 333 25.08 -1.28 -8.64
C LEU A 333 25.03 -0.43 -9.92
N GLY A 334 25.53 0.80 -9.87
CA GLY A 334 25.58 1.71 -11.01
C GLY A 334 26.32 1.11 -12.21
N TRP A 335 27.47 0.48 -11.99
CA TRP A 335 28.21 -0.21 -13.05
C TRP A 335 27.43 -1.39 -13.65
N SER A 336 26.76 -2.18 -12.81
CA SER A 336 25.98 -3.34 -13.28
C SER A 336 24.72 -2.92 -14.05
N VAL A 337 24.08 -1.82 -13.64
CA VAL A 337 22.94 -1.23 -14.36
C VAL A 337 23.39 -0.65 -15.70
N ALA A 338 24.56 -0.02 -15.75
CA ALA A 338 25.09 0.62 -16.95
C ALA A 338 25.26 -0.34 -18.14
N GLU A 339 25.46 -1.64 -17.89
CA GLU A 339 25.57 -2.66 -18.93
C GLU A 339 24.30 -2.79 -19.78
N THR A 340 23.13 -2.49 -19.20
CA THR A 340 21.84 -2.53 -19.92
C THR A 340 21.18 -1.16 -20.05
N HIS A 341 21.42 -0.25 -19.10
CA HIS A 341 20.82 1.08 -19.02
C HIS A 341 21.90 2.10 -18.66
N ALA A 342 22.67 2.54 -19.67
CA ALA A 342 23.85 3.40 -19.51
C ALA A 342 23.57 4.69 -18.71
N GLU A 343 22.53 5.43 -19.08
CA GLU A 343 22.17 6.71 -18.44
C GLU A 343 21.77 6.55 -16.97
N ALA A 344 20.94 5.55 -16.65
CA ALA A 344 20.54 5.26 -15.28
C ALA A 344 21.73 4.81 -14.43
N GLY A 345 22.60 3.96 -15.01
CA GLY A 345 23.85 3.56 -14.37
C GLY A 345 24.77 4.74 -14.10
N PHE A 346 24.90 5.68 -15.06
CA PHE A 346 25.70 6.88 -14.89
C PHE A 346 25.19 7.75 -13.73
N GLN A 347 23.89 8.02 -13.65
CA GLN A 347 23.30 8.80 -12.56
C GLN A 347 23.59 8.18 -11.18
N VAL A 348 23.55 6.85 -11.08
CA VAL A 348 23.87 6.14 -9.83
C VAL A 348 25.36 6.25 -9.46
N VAL A 349 26.26 6.07 -10.44
CA VAL A 349 27.71 6.23 -10.21
C VAL A 349 28.05 7.68 -9.87
N GLU A 350 27.40 8.64 -10.51
CA GLU A 350 27.59 10.07 -10.24
C GLU A 350 27.22 10.41 -8.79
N LEU A 351 26.10 9.88 -8.27
CA LEU A 351 25.76 10.05 -6.84
C LEU A 351 26.83 9.50 -5.90
N ALA A 352 27.37 8.32 -6.20
CA ALA A 352 28.46 7.75 -5.42
C ALA A 352 29.75 8.61 -5.50
N ALA A 353 30.05 9.16 -6.68
CA ALA A 353 31.20 10.05 -6.87
C ALA A 353 31.01 11.40 -6.16
N GLU A 354 29.82 12.02 -6.23
CA GLU A 354 29.48 13.26 -5.52
C GLU A 354 29.61 13.11 -4.01
N ASN A 355 29.16 11.97 -3.47
CA ASN A 355 29.32 11.65 -2.06
C ASN A 355 30.81 11.48 -1.68
N ALA A 356 31.64 10.86 -2.53
CA ALA A 356 33.08 10.83 -2.32
C ALA A 356 33.72 12.23 -2.36
N VAL A 357 33.31 13.08 -3.30
CA VAL A 357 33.78 14.46 -3.39
C VAL A 357 33.41 15.26 -2.13
N SER A 358 32.20 15.12 -1.60
CA SER A 358 31.77 15.84 -0.40
C SER A 358 32.55 15.41 0.85
N GLU A 359 33.05 14.18 0.88
CA GLU A 359 33.97 13.65 1.91
C GLU A 359 35.45 14.04 1.65
N GLY A 360 35.76 14.67 0.51
CA GLY A 360 37.12 15.03 0.09
C GLY A 360 37.94 13.85 -0.47
N ASP A 361 37.30 12.71 -0.75
CA ASP A 361 37.90 11.51 -1.31
C ASP A 361 37.88 11.54 -2.85
N TRP A 362 38.64 12.49 -3.42
CA TRP A 362 38.73 12.71 -4.87
C TRP A 362 39.20 11.47 -5.63
N ALA A 363 40.09 10.68 -5.03
CA ALA A 363 40.62 9.46 -5.64
C ALA A 363 39.52 8.41 -5.80
N ALA A 364 38.66 8.20 -4.79
CA ALA A 364 37.54 7.28 -4.92
C ALA A 364 36.48 7.79 -5.90
N ALA A 365 36.20 9.10 -5.91
CA ALA A 365 35.27 9.71 -6.86
C ALA A 365 35.72 9.48 -8.31
N ALA A 366 36.99 9.75 -8.60
CA ALA A 366 37.58 9.51 -9.91
C ALA A 366 37.61 8.01 -10.24
N ALA A 367 37.94 7.13 -9.29
CA ALA A 367 37.93 5.69 -9.51
C ALA A 367 36.53 5.16 -9.89
N ALA A 368 35.47 5.68 -9.25
CA ALA A 368 34.11 5.27 -9.53
C ALA A 368 33.69 5.55 -10.98
N LEU A 369 33.99 6.76 -11.47
CA LEU A 369 33.73 7.15 -12.85
C LEU A 369 34.70 6.50 -13.84
N GLN A 370 35.97 6.32 -13.48
CA GLN A 370 36.95 5.64 -14.33
C GLN A 370 36.54 4.20 -14.65
N GLU A 371 36.02 3.49 -13.64
CA GLU A 371 35.52 2.13 -13.78
C GLU A 371 34.24 2.08 -14.63
N PHE A 372 33.40 3.12 -14.56
CA PHE A 372 32.24 3.27 -15.45
C PHE A 372 32.65 3.49 -16.92
N VAL A 373 33.53 4.44 -17.20
CA VAL A 373 33.97 4.75 -18.58
C VAL A 373 34.82 3.63 -19.18
N THR A 374 35.45 2.79 -18.35
CA THR A 374 36.13 1.57 -18.84
C THR A 374 35.13 0.58 -19.46
N ARG A 375 33.90 0.51 -18.94
CA ARG A 375 32.81 -0.29 -19.54
C ARG A 375 32.16 0.41 -20.73
N LEU A 376 31.99 1.73 -20.63
CA LEU A 376 31.32 2.56 -21.63
C LEU A 376 32.25 3.70 -22.11
N PRO A 377 33.24 3.39 -22.97
CA PRO A 377 34.31 4.34 -23.32
C PRO A 377 33.86 5.54 -24.14
N ASN A 378 32.66 5.49 -24.73
CA ASN A 378 32.12 6.59 -25.53
C ASN A 378 31.07 7.43 -24.77
N HIS A 379 30.94 7.24 -23.45
CA HIS A 379 29.96 7.96 -22.64
C HIS A 379 30.46 9.36 -22.25
N ILE A 380 30.27 10.32 -23.15
CA ILE A 380 30.76 11.69 -23.04
C ILE A 380 30.43 12.37 -21.69
N PRO A 381 29.19 12.34 -21.17
CA PRO A 381 28.87 12.98 -19.89
C PRO A 381 29.70 12.46 -18.72
N ALA A 382 30.01 11.16 -18.70
CA ALA A 382 30.78 10.53 -17.64
C ALA A 382 32.26 10.89 -17.72
N LEU A 383 32.80 10.95 -18.94
CA LEU A 383 34.18 11.39 -19.19
C LEU A 383 34.38 12.87 -18.84
N MET A 384 33.42 13.74 -19.18
CA MET A 384 33.44 15.13 -18.76
C MET A 384 33.47 15.25 -17.23
N ARG A 385 32.55 14.56 -16.55
CA ARG A 385 32.49 14.59 -15.08
C ARG A 385 33.77 14.05 -14.44
N LEU A 386 34.37 13.01 -15.02
CA LEU A 386 35.65 12.47 -14.57
C LEU A 386 36.78 13.49 -14.70
N VAL A 387 36.86 14.21 -15.82
CA VAL A 387 37.85 15.28 -16.02
C VAL A 387 37.66 16.40 -14.98
N GLU A 388 36.42 16.86 -14.75
CA GLU A 388 36.11 17.86 -13.73
C GLU A 388 36.61 17.44 -12.34
N ILE A 389 36.27 16.22 -11.90
CA ILE A 389 36.70 15.68 -10.60
C ILE A 389 38.23 15.56 -10.51
N CYS A 390 38.89 15.18 -11.61
CA CYS A 390 40.35 15.10 -11.62
C CYS A 390 41.01 16.48 -11.54
N VAL A 391 40.43 17.51 -12.20
CA VAL A 391 40.92 18.90 -12.12
C VAL A 391 40.76 19.43 -10.69
N ASP A 392 39.56 19.31 -10.12
CA ASP A 392 39.27 19.80 -8.77
C ASP A 392 40.09 19.06 -7.69
N GLY A 393 40.29 17.76 -7.87
CA GLY A 393 41.07 16.90 -6.98
C GLY A 393 42.59 16.94 -7.19
N GLY A 394 43.09 17.64 -8.22
CA GLY A 394 44.51 17.68 -8.57
C GLY A 394 45.09 16.32 -9.01
N LEU A 395 44.27 15.46 -9.62
CA LEU A 395 44.64 14.11 -10.04
C LEU A 395 45.18 14.11 -11.49
N GLU A 396 46.37 14.69 -11.68
CA GLU A 396 46.93 14.95 -13.02
C GLU A 396 47.01 13.69 -13.91
N ALA A 397 47.52 12.57 -13.39
CA ALA A 397 47.70 11.36 -14.18
C ALA A 397 46.38 10.78 -14.70
N THR A 398 45.33 10.76 -13.87
CA THR A 398 44.00 10.28 -14.28
C THR A 398 43.30 11.30 -15.17
N MET A 399 43.50 12.59 -14.93
CA MET A 399 42.98 13.68 -15.78
C MET A 399 43.43 13.51 -17.23
N TYR A 400 44.73 13.31 -17.49
CA TYR A 400 45.24 13.17 -18.86
C TYR A 400 44.68 11.94 -19.57
N SER A 401 44.59 10.81 -18.86
CA SER A 401 43.96 9.60 -19.39
C SER A 401 42.47 9.85 -19.72
N ALA A 402 41.74 10.54 -18.84
CA ALA A 402 40.33 10.86 -19.04
C ALA A 402 40.11 11.85 -20.20
N GLN A 403 40.96 12.87 -20.35
CA GLN A 403 40.93 13.80 -21.48
C GLN A 403 41.20 13.09 -22.81
N ALA A 404 42.16 12.15 -22.84
CA ALA A 404 42.43 11.36 -24.03
C ALA A 404 41.22 10.48 -24.43
N GLN A 405 40.57 9.84 -23.46
CA GLN A 405 39.33 9.08 -23.68
C GLN A 405 38.18 10.00 -24.14
N LEU A 406 38.07 11.20 -23.57
CA LEU A 406 37.05 12.20 -23.96
C LEU A 406 37.25 12.69 -25.39
N ALA A 407 38.49 12.96 -25.80
CA ALA A 407 38.81 13.29 -27.19
C ALA A 407 38.44 12.15 -28.13
N ASP A 408 38.77 10.90 -27.78
CA ASP A 408 38.39 9.71 -28.56
C ASP A 408 36.85 9.57 -28.68
N ALA A 409 36.12 9.84 -27.59
CA ALA A 409 34.67 9.79 -27.57
C ALA A 409 34.04 10.88 -28.47
N TYR A 410 34.55 12.12 -28.44
CA TYR A 410 34.08 13.19 -29.33
C TYR A 410 34.40 12.91 -30.80
N ILE A 411 35.58 12.36 -31.10
CA ILE A 411 35.95 11.91 -32.45
C ILE A 411 34.96 10.85 -32.93
N ALA A 412 34.66 9.85 -32.09
CA ALA A 412 33.70 8.79 -32.42
C ALA A 412 32.27 9.33 -32.62
N ALA A 413 31.88 10.37 -31.88
CA ALA A 413 30.58 11.03 -32.01
C ALA A 413 30.49 12.00 -33.20
N GLY A 414 31.63 12.35 -33.82
CA GLY A 414 31.69 13.35 -34.90
C GLY A 414 31.66 14.81 -34.41
N SER A 415 31.82 15.04 -33.12
CA SER A 415 31.92 16.38 -32.51
C SER A 415 33.32 16.96 -32.72
N ALA A 416 33.56 17.41 -33.95
CA ALA A 416 34.90 17.70 -34.44
C ALA A 416 35.58 18.89 -33.75
N SER A 417 34.81 19.91 -33.35
CA SER A 417 35.30 21.09 -32.62
C SER A 417 35.83 20.75 -31.22
N GLU A 418 35.06 20.02 -30.44
CA GLU A 418 35.38 19.63 -29.07
C GLU A 418 36.54 18.61 -29.07
N ALA A 419 36.50 17.67 -30.02
CA ALA A 419 37.60 16.76 -30.28
C ALA A 419 38.91 17.50 -30.58
N ARG A 420 38.86 18.55 -31.42
CA ARG A 420 40.03 19.35 -31.77
C ARG A 420 40.59 20.03 -30.53
N PHE A 421 39.76 20.74 -29.78
CA PHE A 421 40.18 21.49 -28.61
C PHE A 421 40.92 20.63 -27.60
N ILE A 422 40.35 19.48 -27.23
CA ILE A 422 40.95 18.59 -26.23
C ILE A 422 42.21 17.91 -26.79
N SER A 423 42.20 17.48 -28.05
CA SER A 423 43.36 16.85 -28.68
C SER A 423 44.53 17.82 -28.85
N GLU A 424 44.23 19.10 -29.10
CA GLU A 424 45.22 20.17 -29.22
C GLU A 424 45.91 20.44 -27.87
N ASP A 425 45.15 20.52 -26.76
CA ASP A 425 45.72 20.63 -25.40
C ASP A 425 46.59 19.41 -25.04
N LEU A 426 46.18 18.20 -25.44
CA LEU A 426 46.97 16.98 -25.21
C LEU A 426 48.30 16.98 -25.99
N VAL A 427 48.27 17.41 -27.27
CA VAL A 427 49.49 17.55 -28.09
C VAL A 427 50.39 18.66 -27.56
N ALA A 428 49.82 19.74 -27.01
CA ALA A 428 50.57 20.83 -26.40
C ALA A 428 51.46 20.37 -25.26
N ARG A 429 50.91 19.50 -24.41
CA ARG A 429 51.55 19.04 -23.18
C ARG A 429 52.46 17.86 -23.40
N GLU A 430 52.04 16.91 -24.23
CA GLU A 430 52.80 15.70 -24.56
C GLU A 430 53.05 15.59 -26.08
N PRO A 431 53.85 16.48 -26.68
CA PRO A 431 54.12 16.46 -28.13
C PRO A 431 54.78 15.16 -28.63
N TRP A 432 55.42 14.42 -27.72
CA TRP A 432 56.11 13.17 -28.03
C TRP A 432 55.15 11.98 -28.12
N GLU A 433 53.93 12.09 -27.61
CA GLU A 433 52.97 10.99 -27.59
C GLU A 433 52.25 10.90 -28.94
N ARG A 434 52.58 9.85 -29.70
CA ARG A 434 52.05 9.67 -31.07
C ARG A 434 50.54 9.53 -31.09
N ALA A 435 49.96 8.95 -30.04
CA ALA A 435 48.51 8.80 -29.95
C ALA A 435 47.80 10.16 -29.90
N ASN A 436 48.36 11.15 -29.20
CA ASN A 436 47.76 12.49 -29.10
C ASN A 436 47.83 13.23 -30.45
N VAL A 437 48.97 13.12 -31.15
CA VAL A 437 49.13 13.69 -32.50
C VAL A 437 48.12 13.10 -33.48
N GLU A 438 47.87 11.79 -33.39
CA GLU A 438 46.89 11.10 -34.23
C GLU A 438 45.44 11.52 -33.90
N ARG A 439 45.10 11.72 -32.61
CA ARG A 439 43.80 12.27 -32.21
C ARG A 439 43.57 13.66 -32.79
N PHE A 440 44.58 14.53 -32.69
CA PHE A 440 44.51 15.89 -33.22
C PHE A 440 44.36 15.90 -34.75
N ARG A 441 45.11 15.03 -35.46
CA ARG A 441 44.91 14.81 -36.90
C ARG A 441 43.47 14.43 -37.24
N ARG A 442 42.93 13.40 -36.57
CA ARG A 442 41.57 12.93 -36.83
C ARG A 442 40.51 14.00 -36.54
N ALA A 443 40.71 14.80 -35.50
CA ALA A 443 39.82 15.91 -35.20
C ALA A 443 39.83 17.00 -36.30
N LEU A 444 41.01 17.34 -36.83
CA LEU A 444 41.15 18.27 -37.96
C LEU A 444 40.54 17.70 -39.26
N GLU A 445 40.75 16.42 -39.53
CA GLU A 445 40.12 15.73 -40.66
C GLU A 445 38.59 15.74 -40.55
N LEU A 446 38.04 15.50 -39.35
CA LEU A 446 36.60 15.59 -39.10
C LEU A 446 36.03 17.00 -39.28
N LEU A 447 36.81 18.04 -38.98
CA LEU A 447 36.47 19.44 -39.24
C LEU A 447 36.51 19.79 -40.73
N GLY A 448 37.08 18.92 -41.58
CA GLY A 448 37.26 19.17 -43.01
C GLY A 448 38.45 20.09 -43.32
N GLU A 449 39.43 20.17 -42.43
CA GLU A 449 40.63 20.97 -42.67
C GLU A 449 41.43 20.40 -43.85
N PRO A 450 41.82 21.25 -44.83
CA PRO A 450 42.42 20.79 -46.08
C PRO A 450 43.87 20.30 -45.94
N ASP A 451 44.58 20.73 -44.89
CA ASP A 451 45.95 20.31 -44.58
C ASP A 451 46.17 20.05 -43.08
N PRO A 452 45.66 18.93 -42.54
CA PRO A 452 45.81 18.59 -41.12
C PRO A 452 47.27 18.45 -40.69
N ASP A 453 48.12 17.85 -41.54
CA ASP A 453 49.53 17.62 -41.23
C ASP A 453 50.34 18.93 -41.22
N GLY A 454 49.99 19.90 -42.06
CA GLY A 454 50.55 21.25 -42.03
C GLY A 454 50.26 21.97 -40.71
N ILE A 455 49.00 21.94 -40.26
CA ILE A 455 48.58 22.54 -38.98
C ILE A 455 49.30 21.87 -37.79
N ILE A 456 49.40 20.54 -37.79
CA ILE A 456 50.13 19.80 -36.75
C ILE A 456 51.61 20.19 -36.74
N ALA A 457 52.24 20.28 -37.92
CA ALA A 457 53.64 20.66 -38.03
C ALA A 457 53.90 22.09 -37.54
N GLU A 458 52.99 23.03 -37.82
CA GLU A 458 53.05 24.41 -37.34
C GLU A 458 52.95 24.50 -35.81
N ARG A 459 52.02 23.75 -35.20
CA ARG A 459 51.89 23.72 -33.74
C ARG A 459 53.09 23.08 -33.04
N LEU A 460 53.68 22.04 -33.64
CA LEU A 460 54.86 21.36 -33.11
C LEU A 460 56.17 22.14 -33.36
N SER A 461 56.23 23.01 -34.38
CA SER A 461 57.40 23.83 -34.69
C SER A 461 57.53 25.06 -33.77
N GLY A 462 56.46 25.44 -33.08
CA GLY A 462 56.41 26.59 -32.16
C GLY A 462 56.26 27.95 -32.85
N GLU A 463 55.93 27.97 -34.15
CA GLU A 463 55.68 29.20 -34.92
C GLU A 463 54.36 29.88 -34.49
N THR A 464 53.39 29.09 -34.00
CA THR A 464 52.23 29.53 -33.21
C THR A 464 52.26 28.81 -31.85
N PRO A 465 52.86 29.42 -30.80
CA PRO A 465 52.97 28.77 -29.50
C PRO A 465 51.59 28.45 -28.92
N PHE A 466 51.47 27.39 -28.12
CA PHE A 466 50.31 27.13 -27.27
C PHE A 466 50.16 28.26 -26.23
N THR A 467 49.58 29.39 -26.61
CA THR A 467 49.40 30.51 -25.68
C THR A 467 48.14 30.32 -24.87
N SER A 468 48.30 30.29 -23.55
CA SER A 468 47.22 30.17 -22.56
C SER A 468 46.16 31.29 -22.67
N THR A 469 46.45 32.34 -23.44
CA THR A 469 45.58 33.50 -23.69
C THR A 469 44.51 33.28 -24.76
N GLU A 470 44.67 32.36 -25.72
CA GLU A 470 43.52 31.92 -26.54
C GLU A 470 42.61 30.94 -25.77
N LEU A 471 43.20 30.21 -24.81
CA LEU A 471 42.48 29.30 -23.91
C LEU A 471 41.67 30.02 -22.80
N LEU A 472 42.07 31.23 -22.39
CA LEU A 472 41.35 32.08 -21.43
C LEU A 472 40.64 33.28 -22.06
N GLY A 473 41.02 33.71 -23.28
CA GLY A 473 40.43 34.85 -23.98
C GLY A 473 39.01 34.61 -24.49
N GLY A 474 38.64 33.34 -24.71
CA GLY A 474 37.23 32.93 -24.93
C GLY A 474 36.38 32.99 -23.65
N LEU A 475 37.00 33.03 -22.46
CA LEU A 475 36.34 33.03 -21.16
C LEU A 475 36.11 34.45 -20.58
N LEU A 476 36.81 35.47 -21.08
CA LEU A 476 36.69 36.87 -20.65
C LEU A 476 36.84 37.80 -21.85
N GLY A 477 35.73 38.02 -22.58
CA GLY A 477 35.69 38.89 -23.75
C GLY A 477 35.96 40.36 -23.41
N SER A 478 37.07 40.90 -23.92
CA SER A 478 37.23 42.35 -24.09
C SER A 478 38.16 42.65 -25.25
N ALA A 479 37.61 43.27 -26.30
CA ALA A 479 38.36 44.14 -27.19
C ALA A 479 37.41 45.17 -27.82
N GLU A 480 37.52 46.41 -27.35
CA GLU A 480 37.06 47.60 -28.08
C GLU A 480 37.99 47.89 -29.28
N GLN A 481 37.37 48.08 -30.46
CA GLN A 481 37.59 49.13 -31.49
C GLN A 481 38.93 49.16 -32.28
N PRO A 482 39.02 49.73 -33.53
CA PRO A 482 38.28 50.90 -34.01
C PRO A 482 37.81 50.94 -35.49
N GLU A 483 37.16 52.06 -35.79
CA GLU A 483 36.45 52.54 -37.00
C GLU A 483 37.31 52.78 -38.25
N ALA A 484 36.66 52.74 -39.43
CA ALA A 484 36.83 53.65 -40.59
C ALA A 484 35.74 53.32 -41.64
N GLU A 485 34.75 54.19 -41.93
CA GLU A 485 34.79 55.28 -42.94
C GLU A 485 35.12 54.76 -44.36
N THR A 486 34.39 55.01 -45.45
CA THR A 486 33.46 56.07 -45.88
C THR A 486 32.88 55.70 -47.27
N ASP A 487 31.73 56.31 -47.61
CA ASP A 487 31.30 56.77 -48.95
C ASP A 487 31.05 55.74 -50.08
N ALA A 488 30.17 55.96 -51.07
CA ALA A 488 29.01 56.82 -51.34
C ALA A 488 28.55 56.44 -52.78
N ALA A 489 27.33 56.86 -53.15
CA ALA A 489 26.70 56.88 -54.48
C ALA A 489 25.72 55.72 -54.77
N THR A 490 24.40 55.86 -54.61
CA THR A 490 23.38 56.64 -55.37
C THR A 490 23.26 56.29 -56.85
N GLU A 491 22.16 55.60 -57.20
CA GLU A 491 21.26 55.83 -58.35
C GLU A 491 20.01 54.94 -58.13
N THR A 492 18.86 55.44 -57.64
CA THR A 492 17.66 55.94 -58.38
C THR A 492 17.26 55.08 -59.58
N ASN A 493 16.03 54.61 -59.82
CA ASN A 493 14.69 55.03 -59.41
C ASN A 493 13.68 53.91 -59.79
N SER A 494 12.63 53.72 -59.00
CA SER A 494 11.24 53.91 -59.47
C SER A 494 10.23 53.73 -58.32
N ASN A 495 9.54 54.82 -57.98
CA ASN A 495 8.10 54.98 -57.69
C ASN A 495 7.24 53.75 -58.05
N GLU A 496 6.13 53.38 -57.41
CA GLU A 496 5.01 54.10 -56.78
C GLU A 496 4.14 52.96 -56.16
N ALA A 497 3.77 53.03 -54.87
CA ALA A 497 2.40 53.21 -54.38
C ALA A 497 1.40 52.02 -54.51
N ASP A 498 0.54 51.90 -53.49
CA ASP A 498 -0.64 51.02 -53.33
C ASP A 498 -0.34 49.62 -52.74
N ILE A 499 -1.03 49.13 -51.71
CA ILE A 499 -2.48 49.18 -51.44
C ILE A 499 -2.75 49.24 -49.92
N LEU A 500 -3.45 50.29 -49.51
CA LEU A 500 -4.39 50.28 -48.38
C LEU A 500 -5.78 50.12 -49.00
N GLU A 501 -6.64 49.34 -48.35
CA GLU A 501 -8.11 49.43 -48.52
C GLU A 501 -8.58 48.78 -49.85
N ILE A 502 -9.76 48.19 -50.03
CA ILE A 502 -11.10 48.62 -49.66
C ILE A 502 -12.06 47.40 -49.90
N LEU A 503 -13.25 47.46 -49.29
CA LEU A 503 -14.56 46.97 -49.75
C LEU A 503 -15.03 45.57 -49.30
N GLU A 504 -16.25 45.36 -48.83
CA GLU A 504 -17.42 46.21 -48.48
C GLU A 504 -18.46 45.26 -47.84
N LEU A 505 -19.13 45.64 -46.74
CA LEU A 505 -20.45 46.33 -46.68
C LEU A 505 -21.57 45.50 -47.35
N GLU A 506 -22.80 45.40 -46.89
CA GLU A 506 -23.66 46.02 -45.87
C GLU A 506 -24.96 45.15 -45.91
N GLU A 507 -25.91 45.09 -44.96
CA GLU A 507 -26.85 46.16 -44.62
C GLU A 507 -27.99 45.61 -43.71
N LYS A 508 -28.47 46.44 -42.77
CA LYS A 508 -29.85 46.56 -42.19
C LYS A 508 -30.41 45.42 -41.32
N LYS A 509 -31.03 45.64 -40.13
CA LYS A 509 -31.92 46.74 -39.66
C LYS A 509 -32.07 46.74 -38.11
N GLN A 510 -32.17 47.95 -37.56
CA GLN A 510 -32.52 48.39 -36.18
C GLN A 510 -34.05 48.46 -35.94
N PRO A 511 -34.62 48.99 -34.81
CA PRO A 511 -34.18 49.17 -33.41
C PRO A 511 -35.30 48.96 -32.34
N SER A 512 -35.00 49.17 -31.04
CA SER A 512 -35.76 49.98 -30.02
C SER A 512 -35.37 49.57 -28.59
N ALA A 513 -35.20 50.37 -27.54
CA ALA A 513 -35.03 51.80 -27.25
C ALA A 513 -34.68 51.89 -25.74
N ALA A 514 -34.03 52.98 -25.32
CA ALA A 514 -33.58 53.33 -23.95
C ALA A 514 -34.75 53.77 -23.01
N PRO A 515 -34.52 54.41 -21.82
CA PRO A 515 -33.86 54.06 -20.54
C PRO A 515 -34.82 54.40 -19.34
N PRO A 516 -34.48 54.96 -18.13
CA PRO A 516 -33.26 55.06 -17.31
C PRO A 516 -33.43 54.85 -15.76
N SER A 517 -32.29 54.93 -15.04
CA SER A 517 -32.03 55.66 -13.76
C SER A 517 -32.10 54.99 -12.37
N LYS A 518 -30.91 55.03 -11.71
CA LYS A 518 -30.53 55.65 -10.41
C LYS A 518 -30.89 55.02 -9.04
N ARG A 519 -29.84 55.10 -8.18
CA ARG A 519 -29.71 55.12 -6.70
C ARG A 519 -29.61 53.74 -6.02
N ALA A 520 -28.53 53.34 -5.35
CA ALA A 520 -27.61 53.94 -4.35
C ALA A 520 -28.06 53.76 -2.89
N ARG A 521 -27.05 53.44 -2.05
CA ARG A 521 -26.92 53.54 -0.57
C ARG A 521 -27.45 52.38 0.26
N ASP A 522 -26.59 51.66 1.00
CA ASP A 522 -25.92 51.97 2.30
C ASP A 522 -26.59 51.01 3.33
N GLU A 523 -26.02 50.44 4.39
CA GLU A 523 -24.81 50.65 5.20
C GLU A 523 -24.71 49.48 6.23
N GLN A 524 -23.47 49.09 6.59
CA GLN A 524 -22.92 48.88 7.96
C GLN A 524 -23.37 47.71 8.88
N LYS A 525 -22.41 46.84 9.27
CA LYS A 525 -21.68 46.71 10.59
C LYS A 525 -22.35 45.64 11.52
N GLN A 526 -21.72 44.88 12.44
CA GLN A 526 -20.46 44.95 13.20
C GLN A 526 -20.27 43.63 14.04
N PHE A 527 -19.02 43.19 14.29
CA PHE A 527 -18.39 42.71 15.58
C PHE A 527 -19.06 41.56 16.41
N GLU A 528 -18.42 40.69 17.24
CA GLU A 528 -17.05 40.36 17.71
C GLU A 528 -17.10 39.03 18.54
N LEU A 529 -15.93 38.48 18.92
CA LEU A 529 -15.68 37.20 19.64
C LEU A 529 -15.88 37.25 21.17
N SER A 530 -16.08 36.08 21.81
CA SER A 530 -15.53 35.78 23.16
C SER A 530 -15.37 34.28 23.44
N ALA A 531 -14.41 33.94 24.31
CA ALA A 531 -13.99 32.60 24.73
C ALA A 531 -14.57 32.21 26.11
N ASN A 532 -14.74 30.91 26.38
CA ASN A 532 -14.45 30.28 27.70
C ASN A 532 -14.61 28.75 27.68
N ALA A 533 -13.71 28.10 28.42
CA ALA A 533 -13.59 26.67 28.67
C ALA A 533 -14.55 26.16 29.76
N ILE A 534 -15.01 24.90 29.64
CA ILE A 534 -15.47 24.06 30.76
C ILE A 534 -15.07 22.60 30.49
N ASP A 535 -14.40 22.02 31.50
CA ASP A 535 -13.89 20.66 31.66
C ASP A 535 -15.02 19.73 32.18
N LEU A 536 -15.10 18.50 31.66
CA LEU A 536 -16.24 17.58 31.84
C LEU A 536 -15.88 16.25 32.55
N ASP A 537 -14.71 16.16 33.19
CA ASP A 537 -14.32 14.99 34.02
C ASP A 537 -15.00 14.93 35.41
N ALA A 538 -16.22 15.45 35.55
CA ALA A 538 -16.90 15.56 36.86
C ALA A 538 -18.41 15.29 36.83
N ILE A 539 -18.88 14.28 36.08
CA ILE A 539 -20.22 13.71 36.25
C ILE A 539 -20.12 12.18 36.26
N LEU A 540 -19.71 11.64 37.43
CA LEU A 540 -20.21 10.42 38.11
C LEU A 540 -20.76 9.30 37.20
N GLY A 541 -20.28 8.05 37.19
CA GLY A 541 -19.82 7.23 38.31
C GLY A 541 -20.83 6.10 38.59
N ASP A 542 -20.40 4.87 38.32
CA ASP A 542 -20.89 3.53 38.75
C ASP A 542 -22.29 3.01 38.35
N MET A 543 -22.32 1.81 37.73
CA MET A 543 -23.00 0.59 38.25
C MET A 543 -22.93 -0.62 37.29
N GLU A 544 -22.89 -1.82 37.88
CA GLU A 544 -22.64 -3.18 37.36
C GLU A 544 -23.78 -3.88 36.56
N ASP A 545 -23.40 -4.99 35.91
CA ASP A 545 -24.15 -6.21 35.50
C ASP A 545 -25.00 -6.29 34.19
N ALA A 546 -24.85 -7.44 33.51
CA ALA A 546 -25.28 -7.80 32.14
C ALA A 546 -26.67 -8.54 32.05
N PRO A 547 -27.06 -9.20 30.92
CA PRO A 547 -27.69 -8.76 29.64
C PRO A 547 -29.13 -9.39 29.44
N PRO A 548 -29.74 -9.62 28.23
CA PRO A 548 -29.86 -8.96 26.90
C PRO A 548 -31.38 -8.57 26.60
N PRO A 549 -31.94 -8.26 25.37
CA PRO A 549 -31.90 -9.00 24.08
C PRO A 549 -31.79 -8.15 22.78
N ALA A 550 -31.58 -8.83 21.64
CA ALA A 550 -31.68 -8.28 20.27
C ALA A 550 -33.13 -7.86 19.90
N PRO A 551 -33.37 -7.01 18.87
CA PRO A 551 -33.49 -7.53 17.49
C PRO A 551 -33.22 -6.55 16.31
N SER A 552 -33.14 -7.18 15.13
CA SER A 552 -33.64 -6.74 13.81
C SER A 552 -32.77 -5.89 12.86
N LYS A 553 -32.71 -6.42 11.64
CA LYS A 553 -32.19 -5.87 10.39
C LYS A 553 -33.19 -4.85 9.79
N ALA A 554 -32.70 -3.75 9.18
CA ALA A 554 -33.18 -3.27 7.88
C ALA A 554 -32.33 -2.10 7.31
N HIS A 555 -31.98 -2.29 6.04
CA HIS A 555 -31.47 -1.43 4.96
C HIS A 555 -31.67 0.11 4.98
N ALA A 556 -30.63 0.81 4.48
CA ALA A 556 -30.64 1.72 3.31
C ALA A 556 -29.16 1.93 2.91
N ALA A 557 -28.64 1.62 1.71
CA ALA A 557 -29.00 1.97 0.34
C ALA A 557 -28.88 3.48 0.04
N SER A 558 -27.69 3.89 -0.39
CA SER A 558 -27.46 5.07 -1.24
C SER A 558 -26.41 4.71 -2.29
N GLU A 559 -26.86 4.73 -3.54
CA GLU A 559 -26.18 4.43 -4.78
C GLU A 559 -25.21 5.55 -5.17
N ASP A 560 -24.03 5.20 -5.69
CA ASP A 560 -23.21 6.07 -6.54
C ASP A 560 -22.71 5.29 -7.77
N VAL A 561 -23.48 5.43 -8.85
CA VAL A 561 -23.08 5.67 -10.25
C VAL A 561 -21.74 5.08 -10.71
N GLU A 562 -21.80 3.89 -11.32
CA GLU A 562 -20.81 3.42 -12.30
C GLU A 562 -21.20 3.95 -13.69
N VAL A 563 -20.30 4.70 -14.33
CA VAL A 563 -20.43 5.12 -15.74
C VAL A 563 -19.65 4.16 -16.60
N ASP A 564 -20.38 3.29 -17.30
CA ASP A 564 -19.89 2.37 -18.31
C ASP A 564 -19.61 3.13 -19.62
N LEU A 565 -18.37 3.06 -20.11
CA LEU A 565 -17.87 3.78 -21.29
C LEU A 565 -17.55 2.84 -22.47
N SER A 566 -18.22 1.68 -22.58
CA SER A 566 -18.10 0.83 -23.77
C SER A 566 -19.14 1.13 -24.85
N ILE A 567 -19.15 2.33 -25.42
CA ILE A 567 -19.70 2.58 -26.77
C ILE A 567 -18.81 3.62 -27.47
N VAL A 568 -18.38 3.28 -28.68
CA VAL A 568 -17.86 4.10 -29.79
C VAL A 568 -16.48 3.61 -30.30
N LEU A 569 -16.61 2.71 -31.29
CA LEU A 569 -15.85 2.57 -32.54
C LEU A 569 -14.66 1.60 -32.59
N ASP A 570 -15.03 0.35 -32.85
CA ASP A 570 -14.54 -0.41 -34.01
C ASP A 570 -14.33 0.51 -35.24
N ASP A 571 -13.08 0.64 -35.68
CA ASP A 571 -12.67 0.54 -37.09
C ASP A 571 -11.17 0.84 -37.20
N ILE A 572 -10.38 -0.16 -37.58
CA ILE A 572 -9.36 -0.12 -38.65
C ILE A 572 -8.45 -1.35 -38.54
N LYS A 573 -8.50 -2.17 -39.59
CA LYS A 573 -7.72 -3.40 -39.83
C LYS A 573 -6.21 -3.14 -40.00
N PRO A 574 -5.36 -4.14 -39.73
CA PRO A 574 -3.93 -4.10 -40.03
C PRO A 574 -3.62 -4.53 -41.47
N GLY A 575 -2.58 -3.91 -42.06
CA GLY A 575 -1.80 -4.48 -43.16
C GLY A 575 -2.00 -3.87 -44.55
N ALA A 576 -1.10 -2.96 -44.94
CA ALA A 576 -0.60 -2.85 -46.30
C ALA A 576 0.70 -2.04 -46.34
N THR A 577 1.68 -2.57 -47.07
CA THR A 577 3.03 -2.07 -47.33
C THR A 577 3.11 -0.94 -48.37
N ALA A 578 4.23 -0.19 -48.28
CA ALA A 578 4.92 0.65 -49.29
C ALA A 578 4.59 2.16 -49.31
N PRO A 579 5.48 3.06 -49.81
CA PRO A 579 6.96 3.04 -50.00
C PRO A 579 7.66 4.24 -49.30
N PRO A 580 9.01 4.39 -49.31
CA PRO A 580 9.68 5.50 -48.62
C PRO A 580 9.53 6.83 -49.38
N PRO A 581 9.45 7.98 -48.68
CA PRO A 581 9.56 9.29 -49.34
C PRO A 581 11.01 9.59 -49.77
N PRO A 582 11.19 10.41 -50.82
CA PRO A 582 12.44 10.52 -51.56
C PRO A 582 13.47 11.43 -50.88
N ALA A 583 14.74 11.14 -51.19
CA ALA A 583 15.91 11.96 -50.86
C ALA A 583 15.68 13.44 -51.21
N ALA A 584 15.63 14.29 -50.18
CA ALA A 584 15.75 15.73 -50.34
C ALA A 584 17.22 16.08 -50.59
N LYS A 585 17.43 16.82 -51.68
CA LYS A 585 18.72 17.21 -52.24
C LYS A 585 19.47 18.13 -51.26
N ALA A 586 20.71 17.78 -51.00
CA ALA A 586 21.71 18.70 -50.47
C ALA A 586 21.96 19.83 -51.48
N GLN A 587 21.88 21.08 -51.02
CA GLN A 587 22.61 22.21 -51.58
C GLN A 587 23.27 22.99 -50.44
N PRO A 588 24.50 23.46 -50.63
CA PRO A 588 25.40 23.87 -49.56
C PRO A 588 25.10 25.29 -49.11
N ALA A 589 24.84 25.48 -47.81
CA ALA A 589 24.86 26.79 -47.18
C ALA A 589 26.27 27.03 -46.61
N ALA A 590 26.91 28.09 -47.08
CA ALA A 590 28.20 28.57 -46.62
C ALA A 590 28.13 28.89 -45.12
N ALA A 591 29.09 28.35 -44.36
CA ALA A 591 29.29 28.65 -42.95
C ALA A 591 30.10 29.94 -42.80
N GLU A 592 29.52 30.94 -42.14
CA GLU A 592 30.29 31.89 -41.33
C GLU A 592 30.55 31.25 -39.97
N PRO A 593 31.71 31.50 -39.31
CA PRO A 593 32.07 30.84 -38.06
C PRO A 593 31.19 31.39 -36.94
N ALA A 594 30.16 30.63 -36.57
CA ALA A 594 29.40 30.85 -35.35
C ALA A 594 30.24 30.35 -34.17
N ASP A 595 30.55 31.29 -33.26
CA ASP A 595 31.14 31.06 -31.95
C ASP A 595 30.38 29.95 -31.19
N LEU A 596 31.06 28.83 -30.97
CA LEU A 596 30.48 27.62 -30.39
C LEU A 596 30.20 27.77 -28.90
N ASP A 597 30.91 28.63 -28.16
CA ASP A 597 30.59 28.88 -26.74
C ASP A 597 29.27 29.64 -26.58
N SER A 598 28.93 30.50 -27.54
CA SER A 598 27.60 31.12 -27.64
C SER A 598 26.52 30.11 -28.01
N VAL A 599 26.81 29.13 -28.88
CA VAL A 599 25.84 28.11 -29.32
C VAL A 599 25.67 26.99 -28.28
N PHE A 600 26.72 26.55 -27.59
CA PHE A 600 26.71 25.57 -26.50
C PHE A 600 26.26 26.17 -25.18
N GLY A 601 26.64 27.41 -24.91
CA GLY A 601 26.01 28.24 -23.89
C GLY A 601 24.51 28.34 -24.19
N ASN A 602 24.11 28.73 -25.39
CA ASN A 602 22.70 28.80 -25.75
C ASN A 602 22.01 27.42 -25.82
N LEU A 603 22.63 26.30 -26.15
CA LEU A 603 21.97 24.98 -26.21
C LEU A 603 21.91 24.30 -24.85
N ARG A 604 22.93 24.43 -24.00
CA ARG A 604 22.95 23.93 -22.62
C ARG A 604 22.07 24.81 -21.73
N GLU A 605 22.08 26.12 -21.97
CA GLU A 605 21.15 27.07 -21.36
C GLU A 605 19.76 26.93 -22.00
N GLN A 606 19.57 26.63 -23.28
CA GLN A 606 18.25 26.34 -23.85
C GLN A 606 17.74 24.95 -23.46
N ALA A 607 18.56 23.94 -23.20
CA ALA A 607 18.10 22.63 -22.74
C ALA A 607 17.77 22.66 -21.24
N SER A 608 18.60 23.30 -20.42
CA SER A 608 18.27 23.56 -19.00
C SER A 608 17.16 24.59 -18.84
N LYS A 609 17.09 25.64 -19.68
CA LYS A 609 15.93 26.54 -19.78
C LYS A 609 14.75 25.87 -20.49
N ARG A 610 14.86 24.83 -21.33
CA ARG A 610 13.68 24.16 -21.92
C ARG A 610 13.09 23.18 -20.95
N VAL A 611 13.88 22.35 -20.28
CA VAL A 611 13.39 21.46 -19.23
C VAL A 611 12.88 22.32 -18.05
N GLY A 612 13.67 23.30 -17.60
CA GLY A 612 13.28 24.22 -16.54
C GLY A 612 12.17 25.22 -16.91
N ALA A 613 12.06 25.68 -18.17
CA ALA A 613 10.93 26.53 -18.59
C ALA A 613 9.70 25.74 -18.99
N GLU A 614 9.81 24.52 -19.51
CA GLU A 614 8.65 23.64 -19.72
C GLU A 614 8.05 23.26 -18.37
N ASP A 615 8.87 22.95 -17.37
CA ASP A 615 8.40 22.68 -16.01
C ASP A 615 7.88 23.95 -15.32
N ALA A 616 8.54 25.09 -15.49
CA ALA A 616 8.01 26.37 -14.99
C ALA A 616 6.71 26.80 -15.72
N GLU A 617 6.56 26.49 -17.01
CA GLU A 617 5.32 26.74 -17.77
C GLU A 617 4.20 25.78 -17.35
N LYS A 618 4.52 24.51 -17.03
CA LYS A 618 3.57 23.57 -16.44
C LYS A 618 3.09 24.06 -15.07
N GLU A 619 4.00 24.47 -14.20
CA GLU A 619 3.67 25.03 -12.88
C GLU A 619 2.92 26.36 -13.00
N TYR A 620 3.24 27.20 -13.99
CA TYR A 620 2.48 28.42 -14.28
C TYR A 620 1.04 28.10 -14.72
N LYS A 621 0.85 27.16 -15.66
CA LYS A 621 -0.48 26.69 -16.09
C LYS A 621 -1.26 26.07 -14.94
N ARG A 622 -0.59 25.30 -14.07
CA ARG A 622 -1.16 24.74 -12.84
C ARG A 622 -1.62 25.85 -11.89
N GLY A 623 -0.80 26.86 -11.64
CA GLY A 623 -1.15 28.02 -10.82
C GLY A 623 -2.39 28.74 -11.33
N LEU A 624 -2.48 28.99 -12.64
CA LEU A 624 -3.67 29.59 -13.25
C LEU A 624 -4.92 28.71 -13.12
N ALA A 625 -4.78 27.39 -13.26
CA ALA A 625 -5.88 26.46 -13.07
C ALA A 625 -6.36 26.40 -11.61
N LEU A 626 -5.44 26.44 -10.64
CA LEU A 626 -5.75 26.51 -9.21
C LEU A 626 -6.46 27.82 -8.86
N ARG A 627 -6.01 28.93 -9.43
CA ARG A 627 -6.69 30.23 -9.32
C ARG A 627 -8.13 30.17 -9.83
N ALA A 628 -8.36 29.55 -10.99
CA ALA A 628 -9.71 29.39 -11.55
C ALA A 628 -10.62 28.52 -10.67
N LYS A 629 -10.05 27.57 -9.91
CA LYS A 629 -10.76 26.73 -8.94
C LYS A 629 -10.94 27.39 -7.56
N GLY A 630 -10.35 28.57 -7.34
CA GLY A 630 -10.40 29.29 -6.06
C GLY A 630 -9.38 28.85 -5.00
N ASP A 631 -8.46 27.93 -5.33
CA ASP A 631 -7.37 27.55 -4.44
C ASP A 631 -6.21 28.55 -4.57
N ILE A 632 -6.24 29.59 -3.73
CA ILE A 632 -5.28 30.69 -3.78
C ILE A 632 -3.93 30.31 -3.16
N ASP A 633 -3.92 29.49 -2.11
CA ASP A 633 -2.68 29.09 -1.44
C ASP A 633 -1.88 28.11 -2.31
N GLY A 634 -2.56 27.14 -2.95
CA GLY A 634 -1.94 26.28 -3.96
C GLY A 634 -1.48 27.06 -5.21
N CYS A 635 -2.25 28.08 -5.63
CA CYS A 635 -1.87 28.97 -6.73
C CYS A 635 -0.56 29.73 -6.43
N ILE A 636 -0.43 30.35 -5.25
CA ILE A 636 0.78 31.09 -4.87
C ILE A 636 1.99 30.15 -4.88
N SER A 637 1.89 28.95 -4.29
CA SER A 637 3.01 28.00 -4.27
C SER A 637 3.45 27.56 -5.68
N ALA A 638 2.49 27.29 -6.58
CA ALA A 638 2.80 26.94 -7.96
C ALA A 638 3.43 28.12 -8.74
N LEU A 639 2.93 29.35 -8.54
CA LEU A 639 3.49 30.56 -9.15
C LEU A 639 4.88 30.90 -8.60
N GLU A 640 5.15 30.66 -7.32
CA GLU A 640 6.47 30.83 -6.71
C GLU A 640 7.51 29.90 -7.35
N ASN A 641 7.14 28.64 -7.58
CA ASN A 641 7.99 27.70 -8.30
C ASN A 641 8.23 28.16 -9.75
N ALA A 642 7.19 28.62 -10.44
CA ALA A 642 7.30 29.18 -11.79
C ALA A 642 8.17 30.46 -11.85
N SER A 643 8.17 31.29 -10.80
CA SER A 643 8.93 32.55 -10.71
C SER A 643 10.45 32.37 -10.69
N ARG A 644 10.92 31.13 -10.45
CA ARG A 644 12.33 30.78 -10.54
C ARG A 644 12.86 30.89 -11.97
N SER A 645 11.99 30.73 -12.97
CA SER A 645 12.33 30.93 -14.38
C SER A 645 12.43 32.43 -14.72
N PRO A 646 13.57 32.93 -15.25
CA PRO A 646 13.73 34.35 -15.59
C PRO A 646 12.67 34.90 -16.54
N LYS A 647 12.17 34.08 -17.49
CA LYS A 647 11.14 34.49 -18.47
C LYS A 647 9.76 34.72 -17.86
N LEU A 648 9.43 34.00 -16.78
CA LEU A 648 8.13 34.07 -16.11
C LEU A 648 8.18 34.90 -14.82
N ARG A 649 9.38 35.29 -14.37
CA ARG A 649 9.57 35.97 -13.08
C ARG A 649 8.74 37.26 -12.95
N PHE A 650 8.68 38.09 -13.99
CA PHE A 650 7.88 39.31 -13.97
C PHE A 650 6.38 38.98 -13.81
N SER A 651 5.82 38.15 -14.71
CA SER A 651 4.39 37.87 -14.76
C SER A 651 3.89 37.11 -13.52
N THR A 652 4.68 36.15 -13.03
CA THR A 652 4.38 35.37 -11.82
C THR A 652 4.45 36.23 -10.56
N SER A 653 5.54 36.99 -10.36
CA SER A 653 5.71 37.85 -9.18
C SER A 653 4.63 38.94 -9.14
N TRP A 654 4.28 39.53 -10.28
CA TRP A 654 3.22 40.52 -10.38
C TRP A 654 1.83 39.94 -10.10
N LEU A 655 1.57 38.71 -10.54
CA LEU A 655 0.32 38.01 -10.25
C LEU A 655 0.22 37.63 -8.77
N ILE A 656 1.31 37.14 -8.16
CA ILE A 656 1.38 36.83 -6.72
C ILE A 656 1.13 38.10 -5.89
N ALA A 657 1.76 39.22 -6.26
CA ALA A 657 1.52 40.50 -5.61
C ALA A 657 0.03 40.89 -5.61
N ARG A 658 -0.65 40.74 -6.75
CA ARG A 658 -2.10 41.00 -6.86
C ARG A 658 -2.93 40.04 -6.00
N LEU A 659 -2.56 38.76 -5.93
CA LEU A 659 -3.24 37.79 -5.05
C LEU A 659 -3.08 38.13 -3.56
N TYR A 660 -1.92 38.62 -3.14
CA TYR A 660 -1.73 39.11 -1.77
C TYR A 660 -2.49 40.42 -1.52
N ARG A 661 -2.52 41.33 -2.50
CA ARG A 661 -3.31 42.57 -2.43
C ARG A 661 -4.81 42.30 -2.32
N ASP A 662 -5.34 41.33 -3.07
CA ASP A 662 -6.74 40.89 -3.01
C ASP A 662 -7.10 40.27 -1.64
N ARG A 663 -6.11 39.83 -0.85
CA ARG A 663 -6.26 39.29 0.51
C ARG A 663 -5.92 40.31 1.61
N ASP A 664 -5.82 41.59 1.28
CA ASP A 664 -5.41 42.68 2.18
C ASP A 664 -4.05 42.46 2.86
N LYS A 665 -3.17 41.64 2.27
CA LYS A 665 -1.81 41.34 2.76
C LYS A 665 -0.78 42.26 2.11
N MET A 666 -0.87 43.54 2.47
CA MET A 666 -0.11 44.60 1.81
C MET A 666 1.42 44.49 1.91
N PRO A 667 2.02 44.10 3.06
CA PRO A 667 3.47 43.93 3.16
C PRO A 667 4.02 42.85 2.20
N GLN A 668 3.32 41.71 2.10
CA GLN A 668 3.69 40.63 1.18
C GLN A 668 3.49 41.06 -0.27
N ALA A 669 2.42 41.80 -0.57
CA ALA A 669 2.19 42.33 -1.91
C ALA A 669 3.35 43.25 -2.36
N LEU A 670 3.84 44.12 -1.48
CA LEU A 670 4.98 45.00 -1.77
C LEU A 670 6.27 44.24 -2.07
N GLU A 671 6.61 43.22 -1.28
CA GLU A 671 7.79 42.38 -1.51
C GLU A 671 7.75 41.74 -2.91
N TRP A 672 6.58 41.28 -3.33
CA TRP A 672 6.39 40.69 -4.66
C TRP A 672 6.33 41.71 -5.80
N LEU A 673 5.83 42.94 -5.55
CA LEU A 673 5.92 44.05 -6.52
C LEU A 673 7.36 44.49 -6.73
N GLU A 674 8.17 44.55 -5.68
CA GLU A 674 9.60 44.85 -5.77
C GLU A 674 10.37 43.76 -6.52
N ARG A 675 10.05 42.47 -6.26
CA ARG A 675 10.60 41.35 -7.04
C ARG A 675 10.22 41.42 -8.51
N ALA A 676 8.98 41.82 -8.82
CA ALA A 676 8.55 42.01 -10.20
C ALA A 676 9.32 43.16 -10.87
N ALA A 677 9.61 44.25 -10.14
CA ALA A 677 10.33 45.42 -10.68
C ALA A 677 11.81 45.13 -10.96
N GLN A 678 12.39 44.12 -10.31
CA GLN A 678 13.75 43.62 -10.58
C GLN A 678 13.84 42.72 -11.82
N ALA A 679 12.71 42.37 -12.44
CA ALA A 679 12.66 41.53 -13.64
C ALA A 679 12.30 42.36 -14.89
N PRO A 680 12.84 42.02 -16.08
CA PRO A 680 12.47 42.71 -17.32
C PRO A 680 10.97 42.56 -17.62
N ALA A 681 10.27 43.69 -17.76
CA ALA A 681 8.86 43.69 -18.14
C ALA A 681 8.67 43.22 -19.60
N PRO A 682 7.60 42.47 -19.93
CA PRO A 682 7.34 42.00 -21.30
C PRO A 682 7.13 43.14 -22.31
N ASN A 683 6.57 44.25 -21.85
CA ASN A 683 6.37 45.47 -22.63
C ASN A 683 6.46 46.68 -21.69
N VAL A 684 6.66 47.86 -22.30
CA VAL A 684 6.84 49.13 -21.59
C VAL A 684 5.60 49.50 -20.76
N ASP A 685 4.40 49.23 -21.28
CA ASP A 685 3.14 49.54 -20.59
C ASP A 685 2.94 48.73 -19.30
N ASP A 686 3.32 47.44 -19.30
CA ASP A 686 3.29 46.57 -18.11
C ASP A 686 4.29 47.02 -17.06
N GLY A 687 5.48 47.49 -17.49
CA GLY A 687 6.47 48.10 -16.60
C GLY A 687 5.94 49.37 -15.94
N HIS A 688 5.32 50.26 -16.73
CA HIS A 688 4.69 51.48 -16.22
C HIS A 688 3.54 51.17 -15.24
N GLN A 689 2.71 50.18 -15.56
CA GLN A 689 1.61 49.75 -14.71
C GLN A 689 2.11 49.17 -13.39
N LEU A 690 3.18 48.36 -13.42
CA LEU A 690 3.79 47.81 -12.21
C LEU A 690 4.34 48.91 -11.30
N LEU A 691 5.09 49.88 -11.84
CA LEU A 691 5.63 51.00 -11.06
C LEU A 691 4.50 51.84 -10.45
N TYR A 692 3.39 52.03 -11.17
CA TYR A 692 2.21 52.71 -10.64
C TYR A 692 1.57 51.93 -9.46
N GLU A 693 1.44 50.61 -9.58
CA GLU A 693 0.91 49.74 -8.52
C GLU A 693 1.85 49.66 -7.31
N LEU A 694 3.17 49.66 -7.52
CA LEU A 694 4.18 49.70 -6.47
C LEU A 694 4.14 51.03 -5.72
N ALA A 695 4.08 52.16 -6.42
CA ALA A 695 3.91 53.48 -5.81
C ALA A 695 2.62 53.57 -5.00
N GLU A 696 1.50 53.06 -5.54
CA GLU A 696 0.23 53.00 -4.82
C GLU A 696 0.36 52.17 -3.53
N GLY A 697 1.07 51.05 -3.60
CA GLY A 697 1.25 50.21 -2.44
C GLY A 697 2.12 50.84 -1.35
N LEU A 698 3.18 51.51 -1.75
CA LEU A 698 4.07 52.23 -0.83
C LEU A 698 3.34 53.40 -0.17
N GLU A 699 2.45 54.11 -0.89
CA GLU A 699 1.59 55.13 -0.29
C GLU A 699 0.65 54.56 0.77
N GLN A 700 0.05 53.39 0.53
CA GLN A 700 -0.86 52.73 1.47
C GLN A 700 -0.16 52.31 2.77
N VAL A 701 1.11 51.90 2.69
CA VAL A 701 1.93 51.52 3.85
C VAL A 701 2.57 52.75 4.53
N GLY A 702 2.44 53.93 3.94
CA GLY A 702 2.95 55.19 4.49
C GLY A 702 4.41 55.49 4.14
N GLU A 703 5.01 54.73 3.21
CA GLU A 703 6.37 54.91 2.72
C GLU A 703 6.45 56.00 1.63
N THR A 704 6.07 57.23 2.01
CA THR A 704 5.91 58.38 1.09
C THR A 704 7.18 58.72 0.31
N ALA A 705 8.36 58.51 0.90
CA ALA A 705 9.65 58.75 0.24
C ALA A 705 9.91 57.82 -0.93
N ARG A 706 9.66 56.52 -0.72
CA ARG A 706 9.88 55.50 -1.74
C ARG A 706 8.79 55.58 -2.80
N ALA A 707 7.54 55.86 -2.41
CA ALA A 707 6.47 56.14 -3.35
C ALA A 707 6.80 57.34 -4.26
N LEU A 708 7.33 58.44 -3.71
CA LEU A 708 7.73 59.59 -4.51
C LEU A 708 8.86 59.24 -5.49
N ALA A 709 9.86 58.48 -5.07
CA ALA A 709 10.96 58.05 -5.94
C ALA A 709 10.45 57.22 -7.13
N VAL A 710 9.61 56.21 -6.87
CA VAL A 710 9.02 55.35 -7.92
C VAL A 710 8.14 56.16 -8.88
N LEU A 711 7.40 57.16 -8.38
CA LEU A 711 6.57 58.04 -9.23
C LEU A 711 7.41 58.98 -10.09
N LEU A 712 8.54 59.48 -9.58
CA LEU A 712 9.47 60.32 -10.35
C LEU A 712 10.17 59.51 -11.45
N GLU A 713 10.56 58.28 -11.17
CA GLU A 713 11.08 57.32 -12.17
C GLU A 713 10.04 57.07 -13.26
N LEU A 714 8.80 56.76 -12.87
CA LEU A 714 7.71 56.56 -13.81
C LEU A 714 7.38 57.83 -14.63
N GLN A 715 7.49 59.02 -14.05
CA GLN A 715 7.32 60.28 -14.78
C GLN A 715 8.47 60.53 -15.77
N ALA A 716 9.71 60.16 -15.43
CA ALA A 716 10.86 60.30 -16.31
C ALA A 716 10.72 59.40 -17.56
N ASP A 717 10.21 58.18 -17.38
CA ASP A 717 10.07 57.19 -18.46
C ASP A 717 8.79 57.40 -19.29
N ALA A 718 7.64 57.62 -18.63
CA ALA A 718 6.32 57.64 -19.29
C ALA A 718 5.75 59.05 -19.51
N GLY A 719 6.38 60.10 -18.96
CA GLY A 719 5.85 61.46 -18.97
C GLY A 719 4.51 61.57 -18.24
N ALA A 720 3.44 61.91 -18.97
CA ALA A 720 2.09 62.06 -18.42
C ALA A 720 1.35 60.71 -18.33
N TYR A 721 1.71 59.89 -17.35
CA TYR A 721 1.02 58.63 -17.08
C TYR A 721 -0.02 58.80 -15.95
N ARG A 722 -1.30 58.65 -16.29
CA ARG A 722 -2.46 58.75 -15.36
C ARG A 722 -2.45 60.04 -14.52
N ASP A 723 -2.48 59.92 -13.20
CA ASP A 723 -2.57 61.03 -12.23
C ASP A 723 -1.25 61.27 -11.47
N ILE A 724 -0.12 60.78 -12.00
CA ILE A 724 1.18 60.81 -11.34
C ILE A 724 1.62 62.23 -10.98
N GLU A 725 1.45 63.21 -11.87
CA GLU A 725 1.83 64.60 -11.58
C GLU A 725 1.12 65.16 -10.33
N ALA A 726 -0.17 64.82 -10.17
CA ALA A 726 -0.96 65.21 -9.01
C ALA A 726 -0.53 64.44 -7.74
N ARG A 727 -0.10 63.17 -7.87
CA ARG A 727 0.43 62.36 -6.76
C ARG A 727 1.81 62.86 -6.30
N ILE A 728 2.73 63.13 -7.22
CA ILE A 728 4.05 63.73 -6.96
C ILE A 728 3.89 65.09 -6.28
N GLY A 729 2.98 65.93 -6.77
CA GLY A 729 2.68 67.24 -6.15
C GLY A 729 2.07 67.16 -4.75
N ARG A 730 1.39 66.05 -4.41
CA ARG A 730 0.89 65.78 -3.03
C ARG A 730 2.00 65.25 -2.14
N LEU A 731 2.74 64.23 -2.58
CA LEU A 731 3.78 63.58 -1.79
C LEU A 731 4.99 64.48 -1.52
N SER A 732 5.38 65.31 -2.48
CA SER A 732 6.46 66.31 -2.30
C SER A 732 6.13 67.34 -1.20
N LYS A 733 4.85 67.69 -1.00
CA LYS A 733 4.40 68.56 0.09
C LYS A 733 4.30 67.86 1.46
N VAL A 734 4.25 66.53 1.47
CA VAL A 734 4.26 65.72 2.68
C VAL A 734 5.69 65.43 3.15
N GLN A 735 6.67 65.49 2.24
CA GLN A 735 8.10 65.33 2.55
C GLN A 735 8.87 66.63 2.81
N ALA A 736 8.38 67.76 2.30
CA ALA A 736 8.88 69.10 2.62
C ALA A 736 8.30 69.60 3.95
#